data_AF-A0A925AVX1-F1
#
_entry.id   AF-A0A925AVX1-F1
#
_cell.length_a   1.000
_cell.length_b   1.000
_cell.length_c   1.000
_cell.angle_alpha   90.00
_cell.angle_beta   90.00
_cell.angle_gamma   90.00
#
_symmetry.space_group_name_H-M   'P 1'
#
loop_
_entity.id
_entity.type
_entity.pdbx_description
1 polymer ?
#
loop_
_entity_poly.entity_id
_entity_poly.type
_entity_poly.pdbx_seq_one_letter_code
_entity_poly.pdbx_strand_id
1 'polypeptide(L)'
;GIAELRSRLQPTISSTAGLSPGFRAAQSAFDGRNHLALELGVDPREATVTTTGRITSIRSRSNGPVRLRVRVETDAPPLTALSREQIFNSDFLTFLARARSAHDSVSRSGQVVSDSGAIRRFRWLERQVRGVELLSSEEKLMAGLPNYATYFGRDMMMTALMMEPVWSSDMAEHVIASALRKLSPTGQVSHEEALGGQAIRENAGEYNVILARYFGLPRAGSQALASIARARDLLGNFHKVRENYNMLDDEFQLPVLAARYLRNPSISADRKRSFLMDSSHGGVPRMKLLLSEMALVTRMATPYAQTPVATNLVGFPRRDSTRWASLSWRDSGVGYANGRYAMDINAIWVPRALESIAEILEVFRTLGFTPDQIAPPGREAGGSVPNSLLRDPGALLRASKTWNDAVRHFVVTLTPEQIRSKLESKLSSLPSADREYWGGVLRASGAGADSLEFLALSLDAEARPIDVVNSDPATWLFLHGDGKQMTIPDYKRALRDVRAFMRPYPVGLFVPELGPLVANDAFASPQVWEAFRDDLYHSPRVVWGREVNLFMLGVAKQISLSFDESGRLRDAALGEYVRELREALRKTSDAVQASGLKHNELWSYQIENGRLLPIRYGASTDIQLWNITDLAVQFELARLGRP
;
A
#
# COMPACT_ATOMS: atom_id res chain seq x y z
N GLY A 1 30.15 26.96 13.30
CA GLY A 1 29.77 28.26 12.66
C GLY A 1 28.92 28.03 11.40
N ILE A 2 28.35 29.07 10.74
CA ILE A 2 27.49 28.87 9.54
C ILE A 2 28.20 28.07 8.43
N ALA A 3 29.49 28.32 8.20
CA ALA A 3 30.28 27.59 7.20
C ALA A 3 30.35 26.08 7.49
N GLU A 4 30.47 25.71 8.76
CA GLU A 4 30.50 24.32 9.22
C GLU A 4 29.13 23.62 9.04
N LEU A 5 28.02 24.32 9.30
CA LEU A 5 26.70 23.76 9.03
C LEU A 5 26.46 23.56 7.52
N ARG A 6 26.93 24.51 6.70
CA ARG A 6 26.87 24.38 5.24
C ARG A 6 27.71 23.22 4.72
N SER A 7 28.88 22.95 5.31
CA SER A 7 29.72 21.82 4.88
C SER A 7 29.08 20.45 5.17
N ARG A 8 28.15 20.35 6.14
CA ARG A 8 27.41 19.10 6.44
C ARG A 8 26.29 18.78 5.46
N LEU A 9 25.87 19.74 4.62
CA LEU A 9 24.82 19.54 3.61
C LEU A 9 25.26 18.66 2.44
N GLN A 10 26.55 18.33 2.36
CA GLN A 10 27.13 17.60 1.25
C GLN A 10 28.14 16.57 1.77
N PRO A 11 28.24 15.39 1.14
CA PRO A 11 29.27 14.43 1.49
C PRO A 11 30.66 14.95 1.11
N THR A 12 31.65 14.60 1.92
CA THR A 12 33.08 14.75 1.60
C THR A 12 33.53 13.53 0.85
N ILE A 13 34.17 13.72 -0.31
CA ILE A 13 34.69 12.62 -1.14
C ILE A 13 36.21 12.70 -1.15
N SER A 14 36.85 11.57 -0.90
CA SER A 14 38.31 11.42 -0.87
C SER A 14 38.73 10.15 -1.58
N SER A 15 39.88 10.16 -2.23
CA SER A 15 40.47 8.94 -2.81
C SER A 15 41.12 8.11 -1.70
N THR A 16 40.93 6.80 -1.72
CA THR A 16 41.65 5.88 -0.84
C THR A 16 42.85 5.32 -1.57
N ALA A 17 44.04 5.42 -0.97
CA ALA A 17 45.30 4.89 -1.49
C ALA A 17 45.67 3.58 -0.76
N GLY A 18 46.33 2.65 -1.45
CA GLY A 18 46.81 1.39 -0.87
C GLY A 18 46.64 0.18 -1.78
N LEU A 19 46.63 -1.02 -1.20
CA LEU A 19 46.49 -2.31 -1.91
C LEU A 19 45.17 -2.46 -2.67
N SER A 20 44.20 -1.59 -2.43
CA SER A 20 42.93 -1.56 -3.14
C SER A 20 42.43 -0.13 -3.23
N PRO A 21 42.94 0.65 -4.19
CA PRO A 21 42.58 2.04 -4.35
C PRO A 21 41.10 2.17 -4.68
N GLY A 22 40.54 3.31 -4.32
CA GLY A 22 39.11 3.49 -4.31
C GLY A 22 38.70 4.91 -3.99
N PHE A 23 37.50 5.07 -3.47
CA PHE A 23 37.07 6.32 -2.87
C PHE A 23 36.31 6.07 -1.57
N ARG A 24 36.33 7.08 -0.72
CA ARG A 24 35.52 7.18 0.49
C ARG A 24 34.66 8.44 0.40
N ALA A 25 33.34 8.24 0.48
CA ALA A 25 32.37 9.30 0.67
C ALA A 25 31.91 9.28 2.12
N ALA A 26 32.00 10.40 2.84
CA ALA A 26 31.59 10.49 4.24
C ALA A 26 30.74 11.74 4.49
N GLN A 27 29.70 11.60 5.31
CA GLN A 27 28.80 12.69 5.66
C GLN A 27 28.34 12.58 7.11
N SER A 28 28.48 13.68 7.85
CA SER A 28 27.78 13.85 9.13
C SER A 28 26.35 14.33 8.86
N ALA A 29 25.40 13.86 9.66
CA ALA A 29 24.06 14.44 9.71
C ALA A 29 24.13 15.94 10.04
N PHE A 30 23.10 16.70 9.64
CA PHE A 30 23.10 18.15 9.80
C PHE A 30 23.24 18.57 11.28
N ASP A 31 22.62 17.83 12.20
CA ASP A 31 22.75 18.02 13.65
C ASP A 31 24.10 17.54 14.24
N GLY A 32 24.92 16.86 13.43
CA GLY A 32 26.25 16.37 13.78
C GLY A 32 26.27 15.12 14.65
N ARG A 33 25.13 14.44 14.85
CA ARG A 33 25.04 13.28 15.77
C ARG A 33 25.39 11.94 15.14
N ASN A 34 25.09 11.78 13.85
CA ASN A 34 25.35 10.55 13.13
C ASN A 34 26.33 10.80 11.98
N HIS A 35 27.10 9.78 11.64
CA HIS A 35 28.15 9.77 10.64
C HIS A 35 27.94 8.56 9.75
N LEU A 36 27.86 8.77 8.44
CA LEU A 36 27.80 7.70 7.45
C LEU A 36 29.01 7.82 6.54
N ALA A 37 29.72 6.72 6.31
CA ALA A 37 30.74 6.62 5.29
C ALA A 37 30.55 5.40 4.41
N LEU A 38 30.76 5.58 3.12
CA LEU A 38 30.82 4.53 2.10
C LEU A 38 32.24 4.54 1.51
N GLU A 39 32.91 3.40 1.59
CA GLU A 39 34.17 3.17 0.92
C GLU A 39 34.00 2.09 -0.16
N LEU A 40 34.37 2.43 -1.39
CA LEU A 40 34.44 1.49 -2.52
C LEU A 40 35.89 1.32 -2.94
N GLY A 41 36.42 0.12 -2.78
CA GLY A 41 37.76 -0.27 -3.24
C GLY A 41 37.72 -1.22 -4.42
N VAL A 42 38.72 -1.16 -5.29
CA VAL A 42 38.87 -2.06 -6.44
C VAL A 42 40.25 -2.71 -6.47
N ASP A 43 40.39 -3.81 -7.20
CA ASP A 43 41.70 -4.33 -7.57
C ASP A 43 42.32 -3.39 -8.63
N PRO A 44 43.48 -2.77 -8.36
CA PRO A 44 44.12 -1.85 -9.31
C PRO A 44 44.54 -2.52 -10.62
N ARG A 45 44.66 -3.85 -10.64
CA ARG A 45 44.94 -4.66 -11.84
C ARG A 45 43.72 -4.80 -12.74
N GLU A 46 42.51 -4.71 -12.19
CA GLU A 46 41.26 -4.89 -12.92
C GLU A 46 40.63 -3.57 -13.35
N ALA A 47 40.78 -2.52 -12.55
CA ALA A 47 40.12 -1.25 -12.78
C ALA A 47 41.01 -0.03 -12.47
N THR A 48 40.63 1.08 -13.07
CA THR A 48 41.11 2.43 -12.74
C THR A 48 40.04 3.17 -11.97
N VAL A 49 40.45 4.00 -11.01
CA VAL A 49 39.56 4.88 -10.26
C VAL A 49 40.02 6.32 -10.49
N THR A 50 39.09 7.17 -10.90
CA THR A 50 39.33 8.61 -11.07
C THR A 50 38.23 9.40 -10.38
N THR A 51 38.60 10.32 -9.49
CA THR A 51 37.66 11.21 -8.81
C THR A 51 37.86 12.63 -9.32
N THR A 52 36.81 13.23 -9.89
CA THR A 52 36.79 14.63 -10.33
C THR A 52 35.62 15.34 -9.67
N GLY A 53 35.91 16.25 -8.75
CA GLY A 53 34.88 16.91 -7.94
C GLY A 53 34.07 15.90 -7.14
N ARG A 54 32.78 15.74 -7.48
CA ARG A 54 31.85 14.80 -6.83
C ARG A 54 31.61 13.51 -7.60
N ILE A 55 32.28 13.33 -8.73
CA ILE A 55 32.09 12.17 -9.58
C ILE A 55 33.31 11.27 -9.42
N THR A 56 33.08 10.05 -8.96
CA THR A 56 34.09 8.98 -9.03
C THR A 56 33.70 8.02 -10.15
N SER A 57 34.63 7.81 -11.09
CA SER A 57 34.49 6.84 -12.16
C SER A 57 35.39 5.64 -11.89
N ILE A 58 34.80 4.45 -11.95
CA ILE A 58 35.51 3.18 -11.90
C ILE A 58 35.42 2.57 -13.29
N ARG A 59 36.56 2.38 -13.95
CA ARG A 59 36.61 1.84 -15.31
C ARG A 59 37.42 0.57 -15.36
N SER A 60 36.80 -0.50 -15.85
CA SER A 60 37.48 -1.76 -16.15
C SER A 60 38.61 -1.54 -17.14
N ARG A 61 39.77 -2.16 -16.89
CA ARG A 61 40.92 -2.12 -17.79
C ARG A 61 40.78 -3.10 -18.96
N SER A 62 40.00 -4.17 -18.78
CA SER A 62 39.81 -5.25 -19.75
C SER A 62 38.44 -5.25 -20.42
N ASN A 63 37.62 -4.21 -20.19
CA ASN A 63 36.18 -4.20 -20.49
C ASN A 63 35.40 -5.39 -19.87
N GLY A 64 35.99 -6.09 -18.89
CA GLY A 64 35.34 -7.14 -18.11
C GLY A 64 34.68 -6.63 -16.82
N PRO A 65 33.99 -7.50 -16.06
CA PRO A 65 33.40 -7.15 -14.77
C PRO A 65 34.43 -6.58 -13.79
N VAL A 66 34.03 -5.59 -12.99
CA VAL A 66 34.87 -5.03 -11.93
C VAL A 66 34.41 -5.58 -10.58
N ARG A 67 35.34 -6.11 -9.80
CA ARG A 67 35.06 -6.52 -8.42
C ARG A 67 35.22 -5.33 -7.48
N LEU A 68 34.15 -5.03 -6.76
CA LEU A 68 34.12 -3.96 -5.77
C LEU A 68 34.18 -4.56 -4.35
N ARG A 69 35.05 -4.02 -3.50
CA ARG A 69 34.90 -4.14 -2.05
C ARG A 69 34.09 -2.95 -1.57
N VAL A 70 32.99 -3.23 -0.88
CA VAL A 70 32.15 -2.21 -0.26
C VAL A 70 32.36 -2.27 1.26
N ARG A 71 32.66 -1.13 1.88
CA ARG A 71 32.63 -0.96 3.32
C ARG A 71 31.70 0.21 3.64
N VAL A 72 30.74 -0.02 4.53
CA VAL A 72 29.84 1.01 5.07
C VAL A 72 30.16 1.17 6.54
N GLU A 73 30.37 2.40 6.98
CA GLU A 73 30.57 2.75 8.39
C GLU A 73 29.44 3.67 8.81
N THR A 74 28.78 3.33 9.91
CA THR A 74 27.75 4.17 10.51
C THR A 74 27.82 4.04 12.03
N ASP A 75 27.54 5.14 12.73
CA ASP A 75 27.31 5.16 14.18
C ASP A 75 25.81 5.12 14.53
N ALA A 76 24.93 5.12 13.51
CA ALA A 76 23.52 4.87 13.70
C ALA A 76 23.29 3.44 14.23
N PRO A 77 22.35 3.24 15.16
CA PRO A 77 22.01 1.90 15.65
C PRO A 77 21.63 0.95 14.50
N PRO A 78 22.14 -0.29 14.48
CA PRO A 78 21.72 -1.27 13.49
C PRO A 78 20.26 -1.68 13.73
N LEU A 79 19.60 -2.14 12.67
CA LEU A 79 18.32 -2.84 12.78
C LEU A 79 18.56 -4.32 13.09
N THR A 80 17.65 -4.92 13.85
CA THR A 80 17.69 -6.33 14.22
C THR A 80 16.86 -7.13 13.22
N ALA A 81 17.51 -7.85 12.32
CA ALA A 81 16.82 -8.59 11.26
C ALA A 81 15.98 -9.74 11.82
N LEU A 82 14.75 -9.90 11.31
CA LEU A 82 13.92 -11.06 11.60
C LEU A 82 14.39 -12.28 10.80
N SER A 83 14.34 -13.47 11.41
CA SER A 83 14.64 -14.72 10.71
C SER A 83 13.52 -15.09 9.74
N ARG A 84 13.85 -15.96 8.78
CA ARG A 84 12.89 -16.48 7.79
C ARG A 84 11.70 -17.17 8.46
N GLU A 85 11.94 -17.90 9.55
CA GLU A 85 10.93 -18.63 10.32
C GLU A 85 10.08 -17.72 11.21
N GLN A 86 10.60 -16.55 11.60
CA GLN A 86 9.81 -15.52 12.27
C GLN A 86 8.87 -14.82 11.27
N ILE A 87 9.29 -14.67 10.01
CA ILE A 87 8.52 -13.98 8.97
C ILE A 87 7.44 -14.88 8.35
N PHE A 88 7.79 -16.08 7.91
CA PHE A 88 6.92 -16.93 7.10
C PHE A 88 6.36 -18.13 7.88
N ASN A 89 5.12 -18.50 7.56
CA ASN A 89 4.50 -19.69 8.14
C ASN A 89 5.04 -21.00 7.53
N SER A 90 4.79 -22.12 8.21
CA SER A 90 5.28 -23.45 7.83
C SER A 90 4.79 -23.92 6.45
N ASP A 91 3.57 -23.55 6.07
CA ASP A 91 2.96 -23.98 4.80
C ASP A 91 3.67 -23.32 3.61
N PHE A 92 3.95 -22.02 3.74
CA PHE A 92 4.72 -21.30 2.74
C PHE A 92 6.18 -21.76 2.68
N LEU A 93 6.82 -22.03 3.83
CA LEU A 93 8.18 -22.59 3.84
C LEU A 93 8.25 -23.97 3.17
N THR A 94 7.21 -24.79 3.33
CA THR A 94 7.07 -26.07 2.62
C THR A 94 6.91 -25.86 1.12
N PHE A 95 6.10 -24.88 0.70
CA PHE A 95 5.95 -24.49 -0.70
C PHE A 95 7.30 -24.05 -1.32
N LEU A 96 8.07 -23.21 -0.60
CA LEU A 96 9.40 -22.77 -1.02
C LEU A 96 10.39 -23.93 -1.12
N ALA A 97 10.39 -24.86 -0.15
CA ALA A 97 11.25 -26.04 -0.15
C ALA A 97 10.97 -26.99 -1.33
N ARG A 98 9.70 -27.10 -1.75
CA ARG A 98 9.33 -27.85 -2.97
C ARG A 98 9.89 -27.19 -4.23
N ALA A 99 9.80 -25.86 -4.33
CA ALA A 99 10.38 -25.12 -5.45
C ALA A 99 11.91 -25.28 -5.51
N ARG A 100 12.59 -25.25 -4.36
CA ARG A 100 14.02 -25.50 -4.24
C ARG A 100 14.40 -26.92 -4.67
N SER A 101 13.67 -27.93 -4.19
CA SER A 101 13.90 -29.32 -4.57
C SER A 101 13.78 -29.54 -6.07
N ALA A 102 12.81 -28.89 -6.73
CA ALA A 102 12.66 -28.92 -8.17
C ALA A 102 13.80 -28.19 -8.92
N HIS A 103 14.32 -27.09 -8.36
CA HIS A 103 15.52 -26.44 -8.89
C HIS A 103 16.75 -27.37 -8.77
N ASP A 104 16.95 -27.99 -7.63
CA ASP A 104 18.13 -28.82 -7.33
C ASP A 104 18.11 -30.15 -8.10
N SER A 105 16.93 -30.69 -8.44
CA SER A 105 16.82 -31.87 -9.30
C SER A 105 17.24 -31.56 -10.74
N VAL A 106 16.79 -30.43 -11.30
CA VAL A 106 17.16 -29.99 -12.65
C VAL A 106 18.62 -29.56 -12.72
N SER A 107 19.14 -28.90 -11.69
CA SER A 107 20.54 -28.47 -11.65
C SER A 107 21.51 -29.66 -11.62
N ARG A 108 21.11 -30.78 -10.98
CA ARG A 108 21.91 -32.01 -10.92
C ARG A 108 21.84 -32.87 -12.18
N SER A 109 20.78 -32.75 -12.98
CA SER A 109 20.59 -33.59 -14.18
C SER A 109 21.45 -33.15 -15.38
N GLY A 110 22.15 -32.01 -15.30
CA GLY A 110 23.04 -31.52 -16.36
C GLY A 110 22.34 -31.12 -17.66
N GLN A 111 20.99 -31.12 -17.70
CA GLN A 111 20.23 -30.57 -18.82
C GLN A 111 20.53 -29.08 -18.98
N VAL A 112 20.67 -28.62 -20.23
CA VAL A 112 21.09 -27.26 -20.61
C VAL A 112 20.50 -26.20 -19.68
N VAL A 113 21.38 -25.62 -18.87
CA VAL A 113 21.09 -24.84 -17.65
C VAL A 113 20.39 -23.50 -17.96
N SER A 114 20.33 -23.09 -19.22
CA SER A 114 19.90 -21.73 -19.60
C SER A 114 18.39 -21.53 -19.69
N ASP A 115 17.55 -22.58 -19.67
CA ASP A 115 16.12 -22.38 -19.98
C ASP A 115 15.09 -23.24 -19.20
N SER A 116 15.46 -23.89 -18.10
CA SER A 116 14.46 -24.62 -17.32
C SER A 116 13.56 -23.65 -16.52
N GLY A 117 12.24 -23.74 -16.74
CA GLY A 117 11.25 -22.93 -16.01
C GLY A 117 11.33 -23.09 -14.48
N ALA A 118 11.78 -24.27 -14.00
CA ALA A 118 11.99 -24.53 -12.58
C ALA A 118 13.14 -23.70 -11.98
N ILE A 119 14.26 -23.56 -12.70
CA ILE A 119 15.39 -22.75 -12.22
C ILE A 119 14.99 -21.28 -12.11
N ARG A 120 14.38 -20.71 -13.16
CA ARG A 120 13.90 -19.32 -13.14
C ARG A 120 12.90 -19.10 -12.02
N ARG A 121 11.93 -20.00 -11.87
CA ARG A 121 10.88 -19.90 -10.84
C ARG A 121 11.48 -19.82 -9.44
N PHE A 122 12.37 -20.75 -9.07
CA PHE A 122 12.95 -20.74 -7.73
C PHE A 122 13.81 -19.50 -7.49
N ARG A 123 14.64 -19.07 -8.45
CA ARG A 123 15.47 -17.87 -8.29
C ARG A 123 14.65 -16.60 -8.08
N TRP A 124 13.54 -16.44 -8.81
CA TRP A 124 12.63 -15.31 -8.61
C TRP A 124 11.92 -15.37 -7.25
N LEU A 125 11.43 -16.55 -6.87
CA LEU A 125 10.77 -16.75 -5.58
C LEU A 125 11.73 -16.45 -4.41
N GLU A 126 12.95 -16.99 -4.44
CA GLU A 126 13.97 -16.74 -3.42
C GLU A 126 14.39 -15.26 -3.40
N ARG A 127 14.47 -14.58 -4.55
CA ARG A 127 14.72 -13.13 -4.59
C ARG A 127 13.63 -12.34 -3.88
N GLN A 128 12.36 -12.66 -4.11
CA GLN A 128 11.23 -11.99 -3.44
C GLN A 128 11.23 -12.27 -1.93
N VAL A 129 11.49 -13.52 -1.52
CA VAL A 129 11.64 -13.90 -0.10
C VAL A 129 12.75 -13.10 0.58
N ARG A 130 13.92 -12.99 -0.05
CA ARG A 130 15.05 -12.16 0.42
C ARG A 130 14.67 -10.68 0.49
N GLY A 131 13.81 -10.21 -0.41
CA GLY A 131 13.24 -8.87 -0.36
C GLY A 131 12.42 -8.63 0.90
N VAL A 132 11.56 -9.58 1.29
CA VAL A 132 10.79 -9.48 2.56
C VAL A 132 11.71 -9.48 3.77
N GLU A 133 12.70 -10.38 3.80
CA GLU A 133 13.71 -10.43 4.87
C GLU A 133 14.46 -9.10 5.02
N LEU A 134 14.82 -8.47 3.89
CA LEU A 134 15.51 -7.18 3.88
C LEU A 134 14.64 -6.04 4.43
N LEU A 135 13.33 -6.11 4.21
CA LEU A 135 12.38 -5.09 4.70
C LEU A 135 11.95 -5.32 6.15
N SER A 136 12.22 -6.48 6.74
CA SER A 136 11.67 -6.92 8.03
C SER A 136 12.69 -6.91 9.16
N SER A 137 12.44 -6.10 10.18
CA SER A 137 13.28 -6.01 11.40
C SER A 137 12.41 -5.96 12.66
N GLU A 138 12.98 -6.25 13.83
CA GLU A 138 12.26 -6.14 15.11
C GLU A 138 11.78 -4.71 15.38
N GLU A 139 12.49 -3.71 14.88
CA GLU A 139 12.15 -2.31 15.07
C GLU A 139 11.03 -1.87 14.12
N LYS A 140 10.98 -2.37 12.88
CA LYS A 140 9.97 -1.99 11.89
C LYS A 140 9.91 -2.92 10.67
N LEU A 141 8.77 -2.86 9.98
CA LEU A 141 8.65 -3.24 8.57
C LEU A 141 8.80 -2.00 7.69
N MET A 142 9.80 -2.00 6.79
CA MET A 142 10.08 -0.88 5.88
C MET A 142 9.23 -0.96 4.61
N ALA A 143 8.81 0.19 4.09
CA ALA A 143 7.96 0.28 2.91
C ALA A 143 8.66 -0.20 1.62
N GLY A 144 9.91 0.20 1.39
CA GLY A 144 10.67 -0.25 0.22
C GLY A 144 12.08 0.34 0.11
N LEU A 145 12.93 -0.27 -0.72
CA LEU A 145 14.33 0.14 -0.89
C LEU A 145 14.71 0.34 -2.36
N PRO A 146 15.47 1.41 -2.69
CA PRO A 146 16.16 2.30 -1.75
C PRO A 146 15.35 3.54 -1.31
N ASN A 147 14.22 3.84 -1.95
CA ASN A 147 13.57 5.14 -1.85
C ASN A 147 12.78 5.35 -0.53
N TYR A 148 12.28 4.28 0.08
CA TYR A 148 11.31 4.33 1.17
C TYR A 148 11.76 3.47 2.37
N ALA A 149 13.03 3.65 2.76
CA ALA A 149 13.70 2.92 3.85
C ALA A 149 13.16 3.33 5.25
N THR A 150 11.84 3.35 5.40
CA THR A 150 11.14 3.90 6.56
C THR A 150 9.81 3.18 6.77
N TYR A 151 9.18 3.38 7.93
CA TYR A 151 7.85 2.88 8.24
C TYR A 151 6.78 3.61 7.40
N PHE A 152 5.90 2.84 6.76
CA PHE A 152 4.64 3.32 6.20
C PHE A 152 3.50 2.48 6.77
N GLY A 153 2.64 3.09 7.59
CA GLY A 153 1.54 2.42 8.29
C GLY A 153 0.58 1.75 7.33
N ARG A 154 0.09 2.51 6.34
CA ARG A 154 -0.76 2.01 5.26
C ARG A 154 -0.22 0.77 4.58
N ASP A 155 0.99 0.91 4.04
CA ASP A 155 1.61 -0.08 3.17
C ASP A 155 1.88 -1.36 3.95
N MET A 156 2.34 -1.21 5.20
CA MET A 156 2.54 -2.29 6.14
C MET A 156 1.24 -3.04 6.44
N MET A 157 0.16 -2.33 6.80
CA MET A 157 -1.11 -2.97 7.17
C MET A 157 -1.76 -3.66 5.98
N MET A 158 -1.80 -3.00 4.83
CA MET A 158 -2.35 -3.58 3.61
C MET A 158 -1.54 -4.80 3.14
N THR A 159 -0.20 -4.73 3.17
CA THR A 159 0.64 -5.89 2.85
C THR A 159 0.47 -7.01 3.86
N ALA A 160 0.27 -6.73 5.15
CA ALA A 160 -0.03 -7.75 6.15
C ALA A 160 -1.35 -8.48 5.87
N LEU A 161 -2.38 -7.75 5.45
CA LEU A 161 -3.62 -8.37 5.00
C LEU A 161 -3.36 -9.29 3.79
N MET A 162 -2.66 -8.81 2.77
CA MET A 162 -2.38 -9.58 1.55
C MET A 162 -1.47 -10.78 1.76
N MET A 163 -0.52 -10.68 2.71
CA MET A 163 0.47 -11.71 3.03
C MET A 163 -0.01 -12.69 4.11
N GLU A 164 -1.22 -12.52 4.64
CA GLU A 164 -1.83 -13.43 5.63
C GLU A 164 -1.68 -14.93 5.27
N PRO A 165 -1.82 -15.37 4.01
CA PRO A 165 -1.64 -16.79 3.67
C PRO A 165 -0.20 -17.31 3.82
N VAL A 166 0.80 -16.43 3.82
CA VAL A 166 2.23 -16.80 3.78
C VAL A 166 3.02 -16.35 5.00
N TRP A 167 2.55 -15.34 5.73
CA TRP A 167 3.19 -14.83 6.95
C TRP A 167 2.79 -15.63 8.19
N SER A 168 3.68 -15.59 9.18
CA SER A 168 3.43 -16.13 10.52
C SER A 168 2.44 -15.22 11.28
N SER A 169 1.83 -15.75 12.35
CA SER A 169 1.04 -14.91 13.27
C SER A 169 1.90 -13.86 13.99
N ASP A 170 3.19 -14.12 14.15
CA ASP A 170 4.15 -13.21 14.78
C ASP A 170 4.30 -11.93 13.92
N MET A 171 4.28 -12.06 12.59
CA MET A 171 4.27 -10.90 11.70
C MET A 171 3.01 -10.07 11.82
N ALA A 172 1.83 -10.69 11.98
CA ALA A 172 0.59 -9.96 12.22
C ALA A 172 0.67 -9.18 13.54
N GLU A 173 1.15 -9.80 14.62
CA GLU A 173 1.39 -9.13 15.91
C GLU A 173 2.40 -7.98 15.77
N HIS A 174 3.49 -8.20 15.06
CA HIS A 174 4.52 -7.19 14.82
C HIS A 174 3.96 -5.95 14.12
N VAL A 175 3.18 -6.15 13.05
CA VAL A 175 2.53 -5.07 12.29
C VAL A 175 1.51 -4.32 13.14
N ILE A 176 0.60 -5.03 13.82
CA ILE A 176 -0.43 -4.41 14.67
C ILE A 176 0.23 -3.65 15.83
N ALA A 177 1.22 -4.25 16.50
CA ALA A 177 1.96 -3.60 17.57
C ALA A 177 2.70 -2.34 17.08
N SER A 178 3.25 -2.38 15.85
CA SER A 178 3.92 -1.23 15.24
C SER A 178 2.98 -0.07 14.94
N ALA A 179 1.76 -0.35 14.46
CA ALA A 179 0.74 0.69 14.28
C ALA A 179 0.29 1.26 15.63
N LEU A 180 -0.04 0.40 16.59
CA LEU A 180 -0.54 0.80 17.91
C LEU A 180 0.46 1.67 18.69
N ARG A 181 1.75 1.33 18.68
CA ARG A 181 2.78 2.10 19.41
C ARG A 181 3.04 3.49 18.80
N LYS A 182 2.57 3.74 17.57
CA LYS A 182 2.75 4.99 16.82
C LYS A 182 1.48 5.83 16.73
N LEU A 183 0.39 5.42 17.37
CA LEU A 183 -0.84 6.20 17.38
C LEU A 183 -0.60 7.61 17.93
N SER A 184 -1.30 8.59 17.37
CA SER A 184 -1.36 9.93 17.95
C SER A 184 -2.05 9.87 19.33
N PRO A 185 -1.89 10.90 20.18
CA PRO A 185 -2.62 10.98 21.44
C PRO A 185 -4.15 10.95 21.29
N THR A 186 -4.68 11.18 20.10
CA THR A 186 -6.12 11.14 19.78
C THR A 186 -6.53 9.87 19.02
N GLY A 187 -5.64 8.90 18.90
CA GLY A 187 -5.90 7.59 18.31
C GLY A 187 -5.71 7.50 16.79
N GLN A 188 -5.05 8.48 16.15
CA GLN A 188 -4.80 8.45 14.70
C GLN A 188 -3.63 7.53 14.38
N VAL A 189 -3.74 6.74 13.32
CA VAL A 189 -2.68 5.87 12.83
C VAL A 189 -1.60 6.70 12.13
N SER A 190 -0.33 6.44 12.46
CA SER A 190 0.80 7.06 11.75
C SER A 190 0.88 6.49 10.32
N HIS A 191 0.81 7.37 9.34
CA HIS A 191 0.99 7.06 7.94
C HIS A 191 2.45 6.77 7.60
N GLU A 192 3.35 7.65 8.03
CA GLU A 192 4.77 7.59 7.74
C GLU A 192 5.54 8.13 8.93
N GLU A 193 6.72 7.57 9.17
CA GLU A 193 7.70 8.19 10.06
C GLU A 193 8.78 8.96 9.26
N ALA A 194 9.01 10.20 9.63
CA ALA A 194 10.18 10.95 9.22
C ALA A 194 11.36 10.57 10.12
N LEU A 195 12.43 10.05 9.53
CA LEU A 195 13.66 9.65 10.22
C LEU A 195 14.91 10.30 9.60
N GLY A 196 16.02 10.30 10.34
CA GLY A 196 17.30 10.81 9.85
C GLY A 196 17.23 12.25 9.33
N GLY A 197 17.73 12.47 8.10
CA GLY A 197 17.73 13.81 7.48
C GLY A 197 16.34 14.41 7.30
N GLN A 198 15.32 13.59 7.06
CA GLN A 198 13.93 14.05 6.93
C GLN A 198 13.40 14.55 8.28
N ALA A 199 13.61 13.80 9.37
CA ALA A 199 13.25 14.24 10.72
C ALA A 199 13.89 15.58 11.06
N ILE A 200 15.19 15.73 10.76
CA ILE A 200 15.92 16.99 10.99
C ILE A 200 15.31 18.13 10.18
N ARG A 201 14.99 17.91 8.90
CA ARG A 201 14.36 18.92 8.04
C ARG A 201 13.03 19.39 8.59
N GLU A 202 12.17 18.46 9.01
CA GLU A 202 10.85 18.78 9.54
C GLU A 202 10.92 19.45 10.91
N ASN A 203 11.77 18.97 11.82
CA ASN A 203 11.99 19.59 13.12
C ASN A 203 12.62 20.99 12.98
N ALA A 204 13.46 21.24 11.97
CA ALA A 204 13.94 22.59 11.67
C ALA A 204 12.80 23.53 11.22
N GLY A 205 11.83 23.02 10.46
CA GLY A 205 10.62 23.77 10.11
C GLY A 205 9.81 24.16 11.35
N GLU A 206 9.54 23.20 12.24
CA GLU A 206 8.85 23.44 13.51
C GLU A 206 9.61 24.43 14.40
N TYR A 207 10.93 24.33 14.46
CA TYR A 207 11.79 25.27 15.17
C TYR A 207 11.61 26.71 14.66
N ASN A 208 11.57 26.90 13.34
CA ASN A 208 11.33 28.21 12.74
C ASN A 208 9.95 28.77 13.12
N VAL A 209 8.91 27.93 13.14
CA VAL A 209 7.56 28.33 13.57
C VAL A 209 7.55 28.76 15.03
N ILE A 210 8.20 28.00 15.92
CA ILE A 210 8.30 28.34 17.35
C ILE A 210 9.06 29.66 17.54
N LEU A 211 10.17 29.87 16.84
CA LEU A 211 10.93 31.11 16.92
C LEU A 211 10.17 32.31 16.36
N ALA A 212 9.48 32.16 15.22
CA ALA A 212 8.65 33.22 14.66
C ALA A 212 7.57 33.66 15.66
N ARG A 213 6.92 32.71 16.34
CA ARG A 213 6.00 32.99 17.44
C ARG A 213 6.69 33.70 18.60
N TYR A 214 7.85 33.20 19.04
CA TYR A 214 8.61 33.81 20.12
C TYR A 214 8.95 35.28 19.85
N PHE A 215 9.41 35.62 18.64
CA PHE A 215 9.75 37.00 18.27
C PHE A 215 8.52 37.92 18.15
N GLY A 216 7.32 37.37 17.96
CA GLY A 216 6.06 38.10 18.01
C GLY A 216 5.48 38.32 19.41
N LEU A 217 6.06 37.71 20.46
CA LEU A 217 5.58 37.82 21.83
C LEU A 217 6.33 38.91 22.63
N PRO A 218 5.70 39.53 23.65
CA PRO A 218 6.39 40.44 24.57
C PRO A 218 7.56 39.76 25.28
N ARG A 219 8.73 40.43 25.29
CA ARG A 219 9.92 39.94 25.99
C ARG A 219 9.63 39.75 27.49
N ALA A 220 10.12 38.64 28.05
CA ALA A 220 9.93 38.22 29.45
C ALA A 220 8.50 37.78 29.86
N GLY A 221 7.55 37.62 28.94
CA GLY A 221 6.26 36.98 29.22
C GLY A 221 6.37 35.45 29.38
N SER A 222 5.48 34.85 30.18
CA SER A 222 5.43 33.39 30.40
C SER A 222 5.33 32.57 29.11
N GLN A 223 4.56 33.07 28.12
CA GLN A 223 4.45 32.43 26.80
C GLN A 223 5.75 32.50 26.00
N ALA A 224 6.52 33.59 26.12
CA ALA A 224 7.81 33.72 25.46
C ALA A 224 8.84 32.78 26.09
N LEU A 225 8.83 32.65 27.43
CA LEU A 225 9.65 31.68 28.17
C LEU A 225 9.31 30.23 27.81
N ALA A 226 8.03 29.88 27.71
CA ALA A 226 7.60 28.57 27.25
C ALA A 226 8.02 28.28 25.79
N SER A 227 7.88 29.28 24.91
CA SER A 227 8.26 29.13 23.49
C SER A 227 9.77 28.91 23.33
N ILE A 228 10.60 29.68 24.03
CA ILE A 228 12.07 29.51 23.93
C ILE A 228 12.53 28.20 24.59
N ALA A 229 11.88 27.75 25.68
CA ALA A 229 12.16 26.46 26.29
C ALA A 229 11.86 25.31 25.31
N ARG A 230 10.70 25.34 24.63
CA ARG A 230 10.34 24.37 23.60
C ARG A 230 11.30 24.40 22.41
N ALA A 231 11.73 25.59 21.96
CA ALA A 231 12.71 25.72 20.89
C ALA A 231 14.06 25.07 21.26
N ARG A 232 14.52 25.24 22.51
CA ARG A 232 15.76 24.63 23.01
C ARG A 232 15.65 23.11 23.10
N ASP A 233 14.53 22.60 23.61
CA ASP A 233 14.28 21.16 23.68
C ASP A 233 14.27 20.52 22.28
N LEU A 234 13.56 21.16 21.34
CA LEU A 234 13.52 20.70 19.96
C LEU A 234 14.90 20.71 19.30
N LEU A 235 15.68 21.79 19.47
CA LEU A 235 17.05 21.89 18.97
C LEU A 235 17.96 20.78 19.53
N GLY A 236 17.76 20.43 20.80
CA GLY A 236 18.44 19.30 21.44
C GLY A 236 18.01 17.92 20.92
N ASN A 237 16.93 17.83 20.13
CA ASN A 237 16.32 16.59 19.68
C ASN A 237 15.94 16.61 18.17
N PHE A 238 16.67 17.34 17.33
CA PHE A 238 16.33 17.49 15.90
C PHE A 238 16.24 16.18 15.10
N HIS A 239 17.02 15.16 15.45
CA HIS A 239 16.96 13.82 14.85
C HIS A 239 15.77 12.97 15.33
N LYS A 240 15.00 13.43 16.33
CA LYS A 240 13.88 12.66 16.86
C LYS A 240 12.86 12.41 15.77
N VAL A 241 12.51 11.13 15.60
CA VAL A 241 11.50 10.66 14.65
C VAL A 241 10.20 11.43 14.83
N ARG A 242 9.57 11.78 13.71
CA ARG A 242 8.24 12.39 13.70
C ARG A 242 7.29 11.49 12.95
N GLU A 243 6.09 11.34 13.47
CA GLU A 243 5.00 10.62 12.82
C GLU A 243 4.11 11.60 12.04
N ASN A 244 3.54 11.14 10.94
CA ASN A 244 2.58 11.88 10.10
C ASN A 244 1.22 11.18 10.17
N TYR A 245 0.13 11.93 10.35
CA TYR A 245 -1.22 11.40 10.62
C TYR A 245 -2.27 11.87 9.59
N ASN A 246 -1.84 12.10 8.34
CA ASN A 246 -2.66 12.78 7.35
C ASN A 246 -3.58 11.85 6.54
N MET A 247 -3.36 10.53 6.52
CA MET A 247 -4.08 9.63 5.61
C MET A 247 -5.31 9.02 6.27
N LEU A 248 -6.44 9.05 5.57
CA LEU A 248 -7.73 8.59 6.10
C LEU A 248 -7.88 7.07 6.01
N ASP A 249 -7.32 6.43 4.99
CA ASP A 249 -7.43 4.97 4.81
C ASP A 249 -6.67 4.19 5.89
N ASP A 250 -5.62 4.77 6.47
CA ASP A 250 -4.88 4.17 7.59
C ASP A 250 -5.79 3.84 8.77
N GLU A 251 -6.67 4.78 9.12
CA GLU A 251 -7.58 4.65 10.24
C GLU A 251 -8.51 3.45 10.03
N PHE A 252 -9.01 3.24 8.81
CA PHE A 252 -9.92 2.15 8.54
C PHE A 252 -9.23 0.79 8.34
N GLN A 253 -7.92 0.77 8.07
CA GLN A 253 -7.16 -0.47 7.89
C GLN A 253 -6.84 -1.17 9.21
N LEU A 254 -6.52 -0.42 10.27
CA LEU A 254 -6.09 -1.01 11.54
C LEU A 254 -7.15 -1.91 12.18
N PRO A 255 -8.44 -1.52 12.31
CA PRO A 255 -9.48 -2.40 12.82
C PRO A 255 -9.62 -3.69 12.00
N VAL A 256 -9.47 -3.60 10.67
CA VAL A 256 -9.61 -4.75 9.77
C VAL A 256 -8.50 -5.77 10.01
N LEU A 257 -7.24 -5.31 10.07
CA LEU A 257 -6.10 -6.16 10.37
C LEU A 257 -6.19 -6.76 11.78
N ALA A 258 -6.54 -5.95 12.78
CA ALA A 258 -6.69 -6.40 14.16
C ALA A 258 -7.78 -7.46 14.30
N ALA A 259 -8.93 -7.28 13.65
CA ALA A 259 -10.02 -8.25 13.66
C ALA A 259 -9.60 -9.59 13.05
N ARG A 260 -8.87 -9.59 11.92
CA ARG A 260 -8.38 -10.84 11.30
C ARG A 260 -7.47 -11.63 12.23
N TYR A 261 -6.50 -10.97 12.86
CA TYR A 261 -5.63 -11.61 13.85
C TYR A 261 -6.44 -12.13 15.05
N LEU A 262 -7.30 -11.29 15.65
CA LEU A 262 -8.06 -11.65 16.86
C LEU A 262 -9.10 -12.75 16.63
N ARG A 263 -9.67 -12.84 15.43
CA ARG A 263 -10.61 -13.91 15.05
C ARG A 263 -9.94 -15.19 14.60
N ASN A 264 -8.64 -15.19 14.30
CA ASN A 264 -7.96 -16.37 13.80
C ASN A 264 -8.06 -17.53 14.83
N PRO A 265 -8.73 -18.65 14.49
CA PRO A 265 -8.95 -19.75 15.44
C PRO A 265 -7.68 -20.54 15.74
N SER A 266 -6.63 -20.43 14.90
CA SER A 266 -5.33 -21.06 15.15
C SER A 266 -4.53 -20.40 16.28
N ILE A 267 -4.92 -19.18 16.69
CA ILE A 267 -4.26 -18.42 17.74
C ILE A 267 -5.04 -18.61 19.05
N SER A 268 -4.34 -19.07 20.10
CA SER A 268 -4.96 -19.34 21.39
C SER A 268 -5.50 -18.06 22.07
N ALA A 269 -6.52 -18.23 22.92
CA ALA A 269 -7.09 -17.14 23.71
C ALA A 269 -6.01 -16.47 24.60
N ASP A 270 -5.13 -17.25 25.22
CA ASP A 270 -4.06 -16.75 26.09
C ASP A 270 -3.06 -15.89 25.32
N ARG A 271 -2.70 -16.28 24.09
CA ARG A 271 -1.81 -15.50 23.23
C ARG A 271 -2.44 -14.17 22.84
N LYS A 272 -3.70 -14.19 22.41
CA LYS A 272 -4.47 -12.95 22.10
C LYS A 272 -4.55 -12.03 23.31
N ARG A 273 -4.88 -12.58 24.49
CA ARG A 273 -4.99 -11.81 25.73
C ARG A 273 -3.64 -11.22 26.14
N SER A 274 -2.56 -11.99 26.06
CA SER A 274 -1.20 -11.53 26.37
C SER A 274 -0.77 -10.40 25.42
N PHE A 275 -1.02 -10.55 24.12
CA PHE A 275 -0.74 -9.53 23.11
C PHE A 275 -1.47 -8.21 23.41
N LEU A 276 -2.76 -8.28 23.75
CA LEU A 276 -3.60 -7.11 24.05
C LEU A 276 -3.22 -6.41 25.36
N MET A 277 -2.74 -7.16 26.35
CA MET A 277 -2.39 -6.63 27.68
C MET A 277 -0.96 -6.12 27.80
N ASP A 278 -0.10 -6.46 26.84
CA ASP A 278 1.26 -5.95 26.78
C ASP A 278 1.26 -4.42 26.74
N SER A 279 2.07 -3.84 27.63
CA SER A 279 2.27 -2.41 27.85
C SER A 279 3.75 -2.02 27.87
N SER A 280 4.63 -2.91 27.41
CA SER A 280 6.09 -2.73 27.37
C SER A 280 6.52 -1.46 26.62
N HIS A 281 5.72 -1.03 25.64
CA HIS A 281 5.99 0.15 24.82
C HIS A 281 5.03 1.28 25.21
N GLY A 282 5.51 2.20 26.07
CA GLY A 282 4.77 3.40 26.47
C GLY A 282 3.84 3.25 27.67
N GLY A 283 3.81 2.09 28.34
CA GLY A 283 3.07 1.89 29.60
C GLY A 283 1.56 1.78 29.47
N VAL A 284 1.03 1.85 28.25
CA VAL A 284 -0.41 1.72 27.94
C VAL A 284 -0.64 0.36 27.26
N PRO A 285 -1.58 -0.48 27.76
CA PRO A 285 -1.93 -1.74 27.10
C PRO A 285 -2.40 -1.53 25.66
N ARG A 286 -1.95 -2.39 24.74
CA ARG A 286 -2.37 -2.39 23.32
C ARG A 286 -3.89 -2.36 23.13
N MET A 287 -4.63 -3.03 24.01
CA MET A 287 -6.09 -2.98 24.03
C MET A 287 -6.64 -1.55 24.11
N LYS A 288 -6.08 -0.71 24.98
CA LYS A 288 -6.54 0.68 25.15
C LYS A 288 -6.20 1.55 23.94
N LEU A 289 -5.05 1.32 23.33
CA LEU A 289 -4.64 1.99 22.10
C LEU A 289 -5.60 1.65 20.95
N LEU A 290 -5.94 0.37 20.79
CA LEU A 290 -6.91 -0.09 19.79
C LEU A 290 -8.31 0.50 20.04
N LEU A 291 -8.78 0.55 21.29
CA LEU A 291 -10.05 1.19 21.63
C LEU A 291 -10.09 2.68 21.27
N SER A 292 -8.98 3.40 21.44
CA SER A 292 -8.87 4.81 21.10
C SER A 292 -9.01 5.07 19.59
N GLU A 293 -8.37 4.24 18.77
CA GLU A 293 -8.50 4.31 17.31
C GLU A 293 -9.90 3.90 16.85
N MET A 294 -10.47 2.80 17.37
CA MET A 294 -11.86 2.42 17.05
C MET A 294 -12.87 3.51 17.43
N ALA A 295 -12.60 4.28 18.49
CA ALA A 295 -13.41 5.44 18.85
C ALA A 295 -13.29 6.58 17.83
N LEU A 296 -12.12 6.77 17.20
CA LEU A 296 -11.92 7.69 16.09
C LEU A 296 -12.68 7.24 14.84
N VAL A 297 -12.51 5.99 14.40
CA VAL A 297 -13.20 5.45 13.21
C VAL A 297 -14.71 5.54 13.34
N THR A 298 -15.27 5.17 14.49
CA THR A 298 -16.72 5.28 14.71
C THR A 298 -17.19 6.74 14.66
N ARG A 299 -16.40 7.71 15.17
CA ARG A 299 -16.72 9.16 15.07
C ARG A 299 -16.74 9.61 13.61
N MET A 300 -15.75 9.23 12.82
CA MET A 300 -15.69 9.54 11.39
C MET A 300 -16.89 8.98 10.62
N ALA A 301 -17.35 7.79 11.02
CA ALA A 301 -18.48 7.11 10.39
C ALA A 301 -19.88 7.63 10.83
N THR A 302 -19.96 8.40 11.92
CA THR A 302 -21.24 8.77 12.55
C THR A 302 -22.16 9.63 11.67
N PRO A 303 -21.68 10.68 10.96
CA PRO A 303 -22.56 11.56 10.19
C PRO A 303 -23.41 10.82 9.14
N TYR A 304 -22.80 9.95 8.35
CA TYR A 304 -23.52 9.17 7.33
C TYR A 304 -24.39 8.07 7.96
N ALA A 305 -23.93 7.44 9.04
CA ALA A 305 -24.73 6.43 9.74
C ALA A 305 -26.05 7.01 10.30
N GLN A 306 -26.03 8.26 10.76
CA GLN A 306 -27.23 8.95 11.27
C GLN A 306 -28.09 9.53 10.14
N THR A 307 -27.46 10.05 9.09
CA THR A 307 -28.16 10.68 7.97
C THR A 307 -27.46 10.28 6.66
N PRO A 308 -27.95 9.24 5.97
CA PRO A 308 -27.24 8.60 4.85
C PRO A 308 -27.41 9.36 3.53
N VAL A 309 -26.94 10.60 3.52
CA VAL A 309 -26.83 11.45 2.32
C VAL A 309 -25.36 11.57 1.91
N ALA A 310 -25.10 11.66 0.61
CA ALA A 310 -23.73 11.57 0.08
C ALA A 310 -22.79 12.68 0.60
N THR A 311 -23.32 13.83 0.99
CA THR A 311 -22.53 14.92 1.60
C THR A 311 -22.07 14.65 3.03
N ASN A 312 -22.58 13.58 3.68
CA ASN A 312 -22.15 13.12 5.00
C ASN A 312 -21.12 11.98 4.92
N LEU A 313 -20.72 11.56 3.72
CA LEU A 313 -19.62 10.63 3.52
C LEU A 313 -18.31 11.18 4.09
N VAL A 314 -17.35 10.28 4.36
CA VAL A 314 -15.99 10.68 4.76
C VAL A 314 -15.31 11.29 3.55
N GLY A 315 -15.18 12.62 3.57
CA GLY A 315 -14.61 13.40 2.49
C GLY A 315 -13.22 13.91 2.82
N PHE A 316 -12.42 14.07 1.78
CA PHE A 316 -11.14 14.76 1.86
C PHE A 316 -11.34 16.21 2.34
N PRO A 317 -10.48 16.71 3.25
CA PRO A 317 -10.51 18.11 3.65
C PRO A 317 -9.99 19.00 2.52
N ARG A 318 -10.36 20.29 2.57
CA ARG A 318 -9.83 21.27 1.61
C ARG A 318 -8.33 21.42 1.79
N ARG A 319 -7.59 21.34 0.69
CA ARG A 319 -6.18 21.72 0.62
C ARG A 319 -6.05 23.22 0.37
N ASP A 320 -6.93 23.77 -0.48
CA ASP A 320 -7.05 25.18 -0.78
C ASP A 320 -8.47 25.53 -1.28
N SER A 321 -8.64 26.71 -1.91
CA SER A 321 -9.93 27.20 -2.40
C SER A 321 -10.54 26.31 -3.50
N THR A 322 -9.73 25.58 -4.25
CA THR A 322 -10.21 24.80 -5.42
C THR A 322 -9.92 23.31 -5.32
N ARG A 323 -9.01 22.87 -4.43
CA ARG A 323 -8.55 21.48 -4.36
C ARG A 323 -8.78 20.84 -3.00
N TRP A 324 -8.92 19.52 -3.03
CA TRP A 324 -9.00 18.64 -1.87
C TRP A 324 -7.63 18.01 -1.60
N ALA A 325 -7.36 17.70 -0.33
CA ALA A 325 -6.18 16.92 0.04
C ALA A 325 -6.39 15.45 -0.38
N SER A 326 -5.46 14.83 -1.08
CA SER A 326 -5.55 13.40 -1.36
C SER A 326 -5.07 12.61 -0.16
N LEU A 327 -6.00 11.98 0.56
CA LEU A 327 -5.72 11.31 1.83
C LEU A 327 -6.15 9.84 1.81
N SER A 328 -5.97 9.16 0.68
CA SER A 328 -6.08 7.70 0.56
C SER A 328 -5.01 7.17 -0.41
N TRP A 329 -4.88 5.86 -0.58
CA TRP A 329 -3.72 5.14 -1.15
C TRP A 329 -3.10 5.71 -2.43
N ARG A 330 -3.88 6.39 -3.28
CA ARG A 330 -3.36 6.98 -4.52
C ARG A 330 -2.51 8.23 -4.31
N ASP A 331 -2.49 8.82 -3.11
CA ASP A 331 -1.58 9.92 -2.71
C ASP A 331 -1.52 11.14 -3.67
N SER A 332 -2.51 11.26 -4.56
CA SER A 332 -2.57 12.27 -5.62
C SER A 332 -4.00 12.75 -5.81
N GLY A 333 -4.18 14.07 -5.80
CA GLY A 333 -5.47 14.69 -6.10
C GLY A 333 -5.94 14.33 -7.50
N VAL A 334 -5.02 14.35 -8.48
CA VAL A 334 -5.27 13.87 -9.85
C VAL A 334 -5.61 12.39 -9.85
N GLY A 335 -4.91 11.60 -9.02
CA GLY A 335 -5.18 10.17 -8.81
C GLY A 335 -6.62 9.85 -8.40
N TYR A 336 -7.35 10.78 -7.77
CA TYR A 336 -8.79 10.67 -7.47
C TYR A 336 -9.67 11.54 -8.37
N ALA A 337 -9.18 11.92 -9.55
CA ALA A 337 -9.84 12.84 -10.49
C ALA A 337 -10.27 14.18 -9.84
N ASN A 338 -9.52 14.63 -8.83
CA ASN A 338 -9.81 15.77 -7.95
C ASN A 338 -11.16 15.70 -7.22
N GLY A 339 -11.71 14.50 -7.05
CA GLY A 339 -12.91 14.27 -6.26
C GLY A 339 -12.70 14.51 -4.77
N ARG A 340 -13.81 14.71 -4.06
CA ARG A 340 -13.85 14.94 -2.61
C ARG A 340 -14.09 13.66 -1.83
N TYR A 341 -15.00 12.80 -2.28
CA TYR A 341 -15.39 11.59 -1.58
C TYR A 341 -14.87 10.38 -2.34
N ALA A 342 -13.85 9.71 -1.81
CA ALA A 342 -13.23 8.57 -2.48
C ALA A 342 -14.05 7.28 -2.30
N MET A 343 -14.15 6.48 -3.36
CA MET A 343 -14.96 5.25 -3.36
C MET A 343 -14.35 4.17 -2.46
N ASP A 344 -13.04 3.98 -2.52
CA ASP A 344 -12.29 3.05 -1.68
C ASP A 344 -12.55 3.30 -0.18
N ILE A 345 -12.51 4.56 0.28
CA ILE A 345 -12.83 4.91 1.66
C ILE A 345 -14.29 4.55 1.98
N ASN A 346 -15.22 5.07 1.20
CA ASN A 346 -16.62 5.12 1.60
C ASN A 346 -17.44 3.87 1.27
N ALA A 347 -17.08 3.13 0.23
CA ALA A 347 -17.78 1.94 -0.23
C ALA A 347 -17.05 0.62 0.10
N ILE A 348 -15.82 0.71 0.62
CA ILE A 348 -14.99 -0.46 0.98
C ILE A 348 -14.48 -0.36 2.42
N TRP A 349 -13.65 0.63 2.73
CA TRP A 349 -12.94 0.68 4.01
C TRP A 349 -13.84 0.97 5.22
N VAL A 350 -14.66 2.02 5.18
CA VAL A 350 -15.55 2.36 6.30
C VAL A 350 -16.50 1.22 6.68
N PRO A 351 -17.29 0.62 5.75
CA PRO A 351 -18.17 -0.48 6.12
C PRO A 351 -17.40 -1.68 6.67
N ARG A 352 -16.24 -2.03 6.07
CA ARG A 352 -15.42 -3.14 6.54
C ARG A 352 -14.84 -2.88 7.93
N ALA A 353 -14.37 -1.67 8.21
CA ALA A 353 -13.84 -1.28 9.52
C ALA A 353 -14.93 -1.37 10.61
N LEU A 354 -16.16 -0.91 10.34
CA LEU A 354 -17.27 -1.03 11.30
C LEU A 354 -17.63 -2.48 11.61
N GLU A 355 -17.62 -3.36 10.61
CA GLU A 355 -17.80 -4.80 10.83
C GLU A 355 -16.66 -5.37 11.69
N SER A 356 -15.42 -5.02 11.38
CA SER A 356 -14.25 -5.45 12.12
C SER A 356 -14.23 -4.95 13.57
N ILE A 357 -14.72 -3.73 13.84
CA ILE A 357 -14.90 -3.24 15.22
C ILE A 357 -15.90 -4.10 15.98
N ALA A 358 -17.02 -4.48 15.35
CA ALA A 358 -18.01 -5.36 15.99
C ALA A 358 -17.40 -6.73 16.34
N GLU A 359 -16.62 -7.29 15.42
CA GLU A 359 -15.87 -8.54 15.59
C GLU A 359 -14.84 -8.45 16.72
N ILE A 360 -14.07 -7.36 16.82
CA ILE A 360 -13.10 -7.13 17.90
C ILE A 360 -13.81 -7.08 19.26
N LEU A 361 -14.91 -6.33 19.36
CA LEU A 361 -15.67 -6.20 20.60
C LEU A 361 -16.27 -7.53 21.05
N GLU A 362 -16.66 -8.40 20.12
CA GLU A 362 -17.09 -9.77 20.43
C GLU A 362 -15.93 -10.59 20.99
N VAL A 363 -14.76 -10.57 20.33
CA VAL A 363 -13.56 -11.26 20.82
C VAL A 363 -13.14 -10.75 22.20
N PHE A 364 -13.25 -9.45 22.48
CA PHE A 364 -12.91 -8.93 23.81
C PHE A 364 -13.80 -9.53 24.91
N ARG A 365 -15.10 -9.72 24.65
CA ARG A 365 -16.00 -10.38 25.60
C ARG A 365 -15.65 -11.85 25.79
N THR A 366 -15.33 -12.58 24.72
CA THR A 366 -14.96 -14.01 24.82
C THR A 366 -13.62 -14.21 25.53
N LEU A 367 -12.70 -13.24 25.45
CA LEU A 367 -11.44 -13.22 26.21
C LEU A 367 -11.63 -12.77 27.68
N GLY A 368 -12.85 -12.46 28.11
CA GLY A 368 -13.17 -12.12 29.50
C GLY A 368 -12.83 -10.68 29.91
N PHE A 369 -12.74 -9.73 28.96
CA PHE A 369 -12.66 -8.31 29.32
C PHE A 369 -14.02 -7.77 29.76
N THR A 370 -14.04 -6.99 30.84
CA THR A 370 -15.28 -6.44 31.39
C THR A 370 -15.79 -5.26 30.53
N PRO A 371 -17.10 -4.96 30.57
CA PRO A 371 -17.64 -3.77 29.91
C PRO A 371 -16.91 -2.47 30.29
N ASP A 372 -16.49 -2.32 31.54
CA ASP A 372 -15.73 -1.14 32.00
C ASP A 372 -14.30 -1.08 31.44
N GLN A 373 -13.69 -2.22 31.12
CA GLN A 373 -12.39 -2.27 30.45
C GLN A 373 -12.49 -1.92 28.96
N ILE A 374 -13.60 -2.30 28.32
CA ILE A 374 -13.85 -2.07 26.89
C ILE A 374 -14.37 -0.64 26.64
N ALA A 375 -15.23 -0.14 27.51
CA ALA A 375 -15.87 1.17 27.37
C ALA A 375 -15.94 1.90 28.72
N PRO A 376 -14.79 2.32 29.29
CA PRO A 376 -14.74 2.91 30.62
C PRO A 376 -15.71 4.10 30.75
N PRO A 377 -16.46 4.23 31.85
CA PRO A 377 -17.33 5.39 32.07
C PRO A 377 -16.47 6.65 32.24
N GLY A 378 -16.62 7.63 31.34
CA GLY A 378 -15.90 8.92 31.40
C GLY A 378 -15.39 9.44 30.06
N ARG A 379 -14.71 10.60 30.10
CA ARG A 379 -13.92 11.13 28.98
C ARG A 379 -12.59 10.37 28.92
N GLU A 380 -12.22 9.86 27.75
CA GLU A 380 -10.85 9.39 27.53
C GLU A 380 -9.85 10.55 27.63
N ALA A 381 -8.61 10.25 28.03
CA ALA A 381 -7.51 11.20 27.93
C ALA A 381 -7.34 11.57 26.45
N GLY A 382 -7.72 12.80 26.09
CA GLY A 382 -7.84 13.23 24.69
C GLY A 382 -9.16 13.94 24.35
N GLY A 383 -10.14 13.95 25.27
CA GLY A 383 -11.30 14.84 25.19
C GLY A 383 -12.45 14.37 24.29
N SER A 384 -12.34 13.23 23.61
CA SER A 384 -13.47 12.63 22.90
C SER A 384 -14.35 11.81 23.83
N VAL A 385 -15.66 12.04 23.75
CA VAL A 385 -16.68 11.16 24.36
C VAL A 385 -16.60 9.80 23.64
N PRO A 386 -16.49 8.67 24.36
CA PRO A 386 -16.61 7.35 23.73
C PRO A 386 -17.93 7.30 22.96
N ASN A 387 -17.82 7.09 21.64
CA ASN A 387 -18.94 7.14 20.73
C ASN A 387 -20.01 6.12 21.15
N SER A 388 -21.28 6.48 21.05
CA SER A 388 -22.42 5.60 21.34
C SER A 388 -22.32 4.26 20.58
N LEU A 389 -21.69 4.26 19.40
CA LEU A 389 -21.46 3.05 18.60
C LEU A 389 -20.59 1.99 19.30
N LEU A 390 -19.58 2.36 20.09
CA LEU A 390 -18.75 1.37 20.81
C LEU A 390 -19.48 0.78 22.04
N ARG A 391 -20.49 1.49 22.54
CA ARG A 391 -21.27 1.10 23.73
C ARG A 391 -22.53 0.30 23.37
N ASP A 392 -23.09 0.53 22.18
CA ASP A 392 -24.30 -0.15 21.69
C ASP A 392 -23.98 -1.00 20.45
N PRO A 393 -23.83 -2.33 20.61
CA PRO A 393 -23.61 -3.26 19.50
C PRO A 393 -24.72 -3.20 18.44
N GLY A 394 -25.97 -2.94 18.86
CA GLY A 394 -27.08 -2.80 17.94
C GLY A 394 -26.96 -1.54 17.08
N ALA A 395 -26.49 -0.42 17.66
CA ALA A 395 -26.21 0.79 16.89
C ALA A 395 -25.06 0.59 15.90
N LEU A 396 -23.99 -0.10 16.31
CA LEU A 396 -22.87 -0.42 15.42
C LEU A 396 -23.30 -1.30 14.25
N LEU A 397 -24.12 -2.33 14.48
CA LEU A 397 -24.68 -3.17 13.42
C LEU A 397 -25.56 -2.38 12.45
N ARG A 398 -26.42 -1.49 12.96
CA ARG A 398 -27.24 -0.59 12.11
C ARG A 398 -26.35 0.34 11.28
N ALA A 399 -25.33 0.95 11.89
CA ALA A 399 -24.38 1.80 11.19
C ALA A 399 -23.64 1.04 10.08
N SER A 400 -23.13 -0.16 10.38
CA SER A 400 -22.48 -1.04 9.39
C SER A 400 -23.40 -1.36 8.21
N LYS A 401 -24.69 -1.67 8.46
CA LYS A 401 -25.68 -1.89 7.39
C LYS A 401 -25.89 -0.62 6.55
N THR A 402 -26.07 0.54 7.17
CA THR A 402 -26.23 1.82 6.47
C THR A 402 -25.01 2.14 5.60
N TRP A 403 -23.80 1.90 6.10
CA TRP A 403 -22.55 2.10 5.37
C TRP A 403 -22.35 1.12 4.22
N ASN A 404 -22.81 -0.13 4.35
CA ASN A 404 -22.79 -1.09 3.24
C ASN A 404 -23.59 -0.58 2.03
N ASP A 405 -24.67 0.18 2.25
CA ASP A 405 -25.47 0.78 1.18
C ASP A 405 -24.81 2.02 0.55
N ALA A 406 -23.70 2.56 1.10
CA ALA A 406 -23.02 3.75 0.58
C ALA A 406 -22.48 3.58 -0.85
N VAL A 407 -22.19 2.33 -1.24
CA VAL A 407 -21.75 1.98 -2.60
C VAL A 407 -22.68 2.50 -3.69
N ARG A 408 -23.99 2.64 -3.40
CA ARG A 408 -25.00 3.15 -4.36
C ARG A 408 -24.68 4.55 -4.90
N HIS A 409 -23.97 5.37 -4.13
CA HIS A 409 -23.61 6.73 -4.54
C HIS A 409 -22.54 6.76 -5.63
N PHE A 410 -21.80 5.66 -5.78
CA PHE A 410 -20.69 5.53 -6.71
C PHE A 410 -21.05 4.73 -7.97
N VAL A 411 -22.23 4.12 -8.05
CA VAL A 411 -22.62 3.32 -9.21
C VAL A 411 -22.87 4.24 -10.41
N VAL A 412 -22.16 3.97 -11.50
CA VAL A 412 -22.35 4.60 -12.81
C VAL A 412 -22.81 3.53 -13.80
N THR A 413 -23.89 3.81 -14.53
CA THR A 413 -24.42 2.95 -15.58
C THR A 413 -24.45 3.74 -16.89
N LEU A 414 -23.79 3.23 -17.92
CA LEU A 414 -23.74 3.83 -19.24
C LEU A 414 -24.41 2.94 -20.28
N THR A 415 -25.25 3.53 -21.14
CA THR A 415 -25.81 2.86 -22.31
C THR A 415 -24.77 2.74 -23.42
N PRO A 416 -24.93 1.81 -24.40
CA PRO A 416 -24.05 1.72 -25.56
C PRO A 416 -23.87 3.05 -26.32
N GLU A 417 -24.92 3.86 -26.41
CA GLU A 417 -24.88 5.18 -27.07
C GLU A 417 -24.00 6.17 -26.30
N GLN A 418 -24.14 6.20 -24.97
CA GLN A 418 -23.32 7.06 -24.11
C GLN A 418 -21.84 6.64 -24.17
N ILE A 419 -21.57 5.33 -24.16
CA ILE A 419 -20.23 4.77 -24.31
C ILE A 419 -19.62 5.22 -25.63
N ARG A 420 -20.34 5.03 -26.76
CA ARG A 420 -19.87 5.42 -28.09
C ARG A 420 -19.54 6.91 -28.16
N SER A 421 -20.45 7.77 -27.72
CA SER A 421 -20.27 9.23 -27.76
C SER A 421 -19.09 9.70 -26.91
N LYS A 422 -18.94 9.18 -25.68
CA LYS A 422 -17.82 9.53 -24.79
C LYS A 422 -16.49 9.02 -25.33
N LEU A 423 -16.45 7.80 -25.87
CA LEU A 423 -15.25 7.23 -26.50
C LEU A 423 -14.81 8.00 -27.75
N GLU A 424 -15.74 8.43 -28.60
CA GLU A 424 -15.43 9.28 -29.75
C GLU A 424 -14.74 10.58 -29.29
N SER A 425 -15.29 11.24 -28.27
CA SER A 425 -14.70 12.43 -27.67
C SER A 425 -13.31 12.15 -27.09
N LYS A 426 -13.17 11.08 -26.30
CA LYS A 426 -11.88 10.69 -25.71
C LYS A 426 -10.83 10.41 -26.78
N LEU A 427 -11.14 9.57 -27.78
CA LEU A 427 -10.22 9.22 -28.86
C LEU A 427 -9.80 10.46 -29.65
N SER A 428 -10.72 11.42 -29.87
CA SER A 428 -10.41 12.70 -30.52
C SER A 428 -9.46 13.59 -29.71
N SER A 429 -9.38 13.40 -28.39
CA SER A 429 -8.45 14.12 -27.52
C SER A 429 -7.03 13.54 -27.50
N LEU A 430 -6.87 12.29 -27.94
CA LEU A 430 -5.59 11.57 -27.90
C LEU A 430 -4.66 12.00 -29.05
N PRO A 431 -3.32 11.89 -28.85
CA PRO A 431 -2.35 11.95 -29.94
C PRO A 431 -2.67 10.95 -31.06
N SER A 432 -2.18 11.20 -32.27
CA SER A 432 -2.50 10.39 -33.45
C SER A 432 -2.19 8.90 -33.28
N ALA A 433 -1.00 8.56 -32.77
CA ALA A 433 -0.58 7.18 -32.56
C ALA A 433 -1.49 6.45 -31.54
N ASP A 434 -1.77 7.07 -30.40
CA ASP A 434 -2.67 6.52 -29.39
C ASP A 434 -4.11 6.38 -29.90
N ARG A 435 -4.61 7.39 -30.63
CA ARG A 435 -5.96 7.37 -31.22
C ARG A 435 -6.12 6.21 -32.20
N GLU A 436 -5.15 6.03 -33.09
CA GLU A 436 -5.18 4.97 -34.10
C GLU A 436 -5.16 3.59 -33.43
N TYR A 437 -4.23 3.39 -32.50
CA TYR A 437 -4.08 2.14 -31.77
C TYR A 437 -5.34 1.79 -30.97
N TRP A 438 -5.80 2.68 -30.08
CA TRP A 438 -6.96 2.42 -29.24
C TRP A 438 -8.27 2.36 -30.02
N GLY A 439 -8.39 3.12 -31.11
CA GLY A 439 -9.51 2.97 -32.05
C GLY A 439 -9.51 1.60 -32.73
N GLY A 440 -8.33 1.06 -33.06
CA GLY A 440 -8.17 -0.32 -33.56
C GLY A 440 -8.61 -1.37 -32.54
N VAL A 441 -8.13 -1.26 -31.30
CA VAL A 441 -8.51 -2.16 -30.20
C VAL A 441 -10.03 -2.13 -29.95
N LEU A 442 -10.65 -0.95 -29.94
CA LEU A 442 -12.09 -0.81 -29.75
C LEU A 442 -12.89 -1.53 -30.85
N ARG A 443 -12.50 -1.37 -32.12
CA ARG A 443 -13.14 -2.06 -33.25
C ARG A 443 -12.97 -3.57 -33.20
N ALA A 444 -11.76 -4.04 -32.88
CA ALA A 444 -11.45 -5.46 -32.85
C ALA A 444 -12.12 -6.19 -31.67
N SER A 445 -12.25 -5.53 -30.53
CA SER A 445 -12.81 -6.13 -29.32
C SER A 445 -14.34 -6.07 -29.24
N GLY A 446 -14.98 -5.10 -29.91
CA GLY A 446 -16.41 -4.85 -29.76
C GLY A 446 -16.81 -4.41 -28.34
N ALA A 447 -15.85 -4.00 -27.50
CA ALA A 447 -16.07 -3.81 -26.06
C ALA A 447 -17.11 -2.71 -25.72
N GLY A 448 -17.39 -1.80 -26.65
CA GLY A 448 -18.39 -0.73 -26.49
C GLY A 448 -19.80 -1.07 -26.97
N ALA A 449 -20.07 -2.33 -27.34
CA ALA A 449 -21.38 -2.75 -27.85
C ALA A 449 -22.46 -2.89 -26.75
N ASP A 450 -22.05 -3.25 -25.54
CA ASP A 450 -22.94 -3.47 -24.40
C ASP A 450 -22.90 -2.30 -23.42
N SER A 451 -23.96 -2.20 -22.59
CA SER A 451 -23.94 -1.33 -21.42
C SER A 451 -22.76 -1.65 -20.49
N LEU A 452 -22.34 -0.65 -19.72
CA LEU A 452 -21.29 -0.78 -18.71
C LEU A 452 -21.81 -0.24 -17.37
N GLU A 453 -21.70 -1.06 -16.33
CA GLU A 453 -21.91 -0.64 -14.95
C GLU A 453 -20.58 -0.75 -14.20
N PHE A 454 -20.18 0.29 -13.49
CA PHE A 454 -18.94 0.34 -12.71
C PHE A 454 -19.09 1.27 -11.51
N LEU A 455 -18.12 1.21 -10.59
CA LEU A 455 -18.02 2.19 -9.50
C LEU A 455 -17.13 3.36 -9.94
N ALA A 456 -17.67 4.57 -9.91
CA ALA A 456 -16.89 5.80 -10.02
C ALA A 456 -15.75 5.81 -9.00
N LEU A 457 -14.59 6.30 -9.42
CA LEU A 457 -13.40 6.42 -8.57
C LEU A 457 -13.64 7.31 -7.34
N SER A 458 -14.39 8.40 -7.53
CA SER A 458 -14.71 9.37 -6.50
C SER A 458 -15.98 10.15 -6.87
N LEU A 459 -16.53 10.88 -5.89
CA LEU A 459 -17.56 11.88 -6.11
C LEU A 459 -16.96 13.29 -6.01
N ASP A 460 -17.51 14.24 -6.76
CA ASP A 460 -17.16 15.66 -6.67
C ASP A 460 -17.65 16.33 -5.35
N ALA A 461 -17.47 17.64 -5.23
CA ALA A 461 -17.86 18.39 -4.04
C ALA A 461 -19.38 18.41 -3.81
N GLU A 462 -20.16 18.30 -4.89
CA GLU A 462 -21.63 18.21 -4.93
C GLU A 462 -22.12 16.75 -4.80
N ALA A 463 -21.19 15.82 -4.56
CA ALA A 463 -21.44 14.39 -4.41
C ALA A 463 -22.01 13.71 -5.66
N ARG A 464 -21.63 14.18 -6.85
CA ARG A 464 -21.90 13.52 -8.13
C ARG A 464 -20.75 12.60 -8.51
N PRO A 465 -21.02 11.40 -9.05
CA PRO A 465 -19.96 10.49 -9.47
C PRO A 465 -19.12 11.07 -10.61
N ILE A 466 -17.81 10.88 -10.53
CA ILE A 466 -16.88 11.19 -11.61
C ILE A 466 -16.64 9.90 -12.40
N ASP A 467 -17.00 9.91 -13.69
CA ASP A 467 -17.03 8.75 -14.59
C ASP A 467 -15.62 8.21 -14.94
N VAL A 468 -14.89 7.72 -13.94
CA VAL A 468 -13.57 7.07 -14.08
C VAL A 468 -13.67 5.63 -13.59
N VAL A 469 -13.51 4.67 -14.51
CA VAL A 469 -13.37 3.25 -14.15
C VAL A 469 -12.03 3.08 -13.45
N ASN A 470 -11.94 2.25 -12.41
CA ASN A 470 -10.75 2.16 -11.56
C ASN A 470 -10.58 0.76 -10.98
N SER A 471 -9.36 0.45 -10.55
CA SER A 471 -8.96 -0.85 -10.03
C SER A 471 -9.36 -1.10 -8.56
N ASP A 472 -9.68 -0.03 -7.81
CA ASP A 472 -9.94 -0.09 -6.35
C ASP A 472 -10.98 -1.14 -5.91
N PRO A 473 -12.02 -1.50 -6.70
CA PRO A 473 -12.92 -2.61 -6.37
C PRO A 473 -12.21 -3.96 -6.13
N ALA A 474 -10.97 -4.14 -6.62
CA ALA A 474 -10.10 -5.25 -6.27
C ALA A 474 -9.91 -5.40 -4.75
N THR A 475 -9.84 -4.28 -4.02
CA THR A 475 -9.75 -4.27 -2.55
C THR A 475 -11.01 -4.86 -1.92
N TRP A 476 -12.20 -4.53 -2.43
CA TRP A 476 -13.44 -5.13 -1.92
C TRP A 476 -13.49 -6.64 -2.18
N LEU A 477 -13.14 -7.09 -3.39
CA LEU A 477 -13.08 -8.52 -3.73
C LEU A 477 -12.17 -9.31 -2.78
N PHE A 478 -11.04 -8.69 -2.40
CA PHE A 478 -10.05 -9.26 -1.49
C PHE A 478 -10.52 -9.28 -0.02
N LEU A 479 -11.12 -8.20 0.47
CA LEU A 479 -11.56 -8.11 1.87
C LEU A 479 -12.87 -8.85 2.15
N HIS A 480 -13.73 -9.01 1.15
CA HIS A 480 -15.06 -9.58 1.33
C HIS A 480 -15.05 -11.11 1.54
N GLY A 481 -16.04 -11.64 2.26
CA GLY A 481 -16.24 -13.08 2.45
C GLY A 481 -15.46 -13.75 3.61
N ASP A 482 -14.82 -12.98 4.49
CA ASP A 482 -14.11 -13.54 5.66
C ASP A 482 -15.06 -14.20 6.67
N GLY A 483 -15.19 -15.53 6.61
CA GLY A 483 -16.02 -16.32 7.53
C GLY A 483 -17.52 -16.08 7.38
N LYS A 484 -17.96 -15.56 6.24
CA LYS A 484 -19.37 -15.32 5.91
C LYS A 484 -19.74 -16.02 4.60
N GLN A 485 -20.97 -16.53 4.53
CA GLN A 485 -21.52 -17.03 3.29
C GLN A 485 -21.87 -15.86 2.36
N MET A 486 -21.39 -15.93 1.13
CA MET A 486 -21.69 -14.96 0.07
C MET A 486 -23.19 -14.99 -0.27
N THR A 487 -23.79 -13.81 -0.44
CA THR A 487 -25.19 -13.64 -0.84
C THR A 487 -25.32 -13.39 -2.36
N ILE A 488 -26.53 -13.54 -2.92
CA ILE A 488 -26.79 -13.23 -4.34
C ILE A 488 -26.37 -11.79 -4.71
N PRO A 489 -26.69 -10.75 -3.92
CA PRO A 489 -26.15 -9.40 -4.15
C PRO A 489 -24.62 -9.32 -4.20
N ASP A 490 -23.93 -10.09 -3.34
CA ASP A 490 -22.47 -10.09 -3.32
C ASP A 490 -21.87 -10.69 -4.59
N TYR A 491 -22.42 -11.80 -5.08
CA TYR A 491 -21.99 -12.40 -6.36
C TYR A 491 -22.22 -11.45 -7.54
N LYS A 492 -23.35 -10.74 -7.56
CA LYS A 492 -23.64 -9.73 -8.59
C LYS A 492 -22.66 -8.56 -8.54
N ARG A 493 -22.35 -8.06 -7.34
CA ARG A 493 -21.34 -7.01 -7.13
C ARG A 493 -19.97 -7.47 -7.62
N ALA A 494 -19.57 -8.68 -7.25
CA ALA A 494 -18.29 -9.25 -7.67
C ALA A 494 -18.19 -9.37 -9.21
N LEU A 495 -19.23 -9.86 -9.87
CA LEU A 495 -19.25 -9.95 -11.34
C LEU A 495 -19.22 -8.59 -12.02
N ARG A 496 -19.95 -7.58 -11.51
CA ARG A 496 -19.86 -6.21 -12.04
C ARG A 496 -18.41 -5.72 -12.02
N ASP A 497 -17.75 -5.85 -10.87
CA ASP A 497 -16.39 -5.33 -10.67
C ASP A 497 -15.36 -6.10 -11.52
N VAL A 498 -15.45 -7.43 -11.57
CA VAL A 498 -14.60 -8.28 -12.43
C VAL A 498 -14.79 -7.97 -13.91
N ARG A 499 -16.03 -7.75 -14.36
CA ARG A 499 -16.33 -7.40 -15.77
C ARG A 499 -15.77 -6.04 -16.15
N ALA A 500 -15.89 -5.03 -15.28
CA ALA A 500 -15.29 -3.72 -15.52
C ALA A 500 -13.76 -3.80 -15.60
N PHE A 501 -13.15 -4.59 -14.73
CA PHE A 501 -11.71 -4.83 -14.69
C PHE A 501 -11.20 -5.57 -15.94
N MET A 502 -11.93 -6.60 -16.40
CA MET A 502 -11.54 -7.45 -17.52
C MET A 502 -11.97 -6.97 -18.90
N ARG A 503 -12.87 -5.98 -18.98
CA ARG A 503 -13.29 -5.41 -20.27
C ARG A 503 -12.11 -4.68 -20.92
N PRO A 504 -11.87 -4.86 -22.24
CA PRO A 504 -10.74 -4.23 -22.92
C PRO A 504 -10.74 -2.71 -22.80
N TYR A 505 -9.57 -2.12 -22.54
CA TYR A 505 -9.34 -0.68 -22.69
C TYR A 505 -9.53 -0.26 -24.17
N PRO A 506 -10.15 0.89 -24.50
CA PRO A 506 -10.52 2.01 -23.63
C PRO A 506 -11.90 1.95 -22.96
N VAL A 507 -12.57 0.78 -22.90
CA VAL A 507 -13.89 0.66 -22.25
C VAL A 507 -13.78 0.21 -20.79
N GLY A 508 -12.98 -0.83 -20.52
CA GLY A 508 -12.62 -1.27 -19.16
C GLY A 508 -11.17 -0.94 -18.84
N LEU A 509 -10.52 -1.80 -18.04
CA LEU A 509 -9.13 -1.59 -17.60
C LEU A 509 -8.13 -2.51 -18.30
N PHE A 510 -8.57 -3.63 -18.88
CA PHE A 510 -7.66 -4.69 -19.31
C PHE A 510 -6.94 -4.35 -20.61
N VAL A 511 -5.61 -4.48 -20.60
CA VAL A 511 -4.74 -4.37 -21.77
C VAL A 511 -3.98 -5.68 -21.99
N PRO A 512 -4.13 -6.35 -23.14
CA PRO A 512 -3.35 -7.55 -23.47
C PRO A 512 -1.84 -7.30 -23.37
N GLU A 513 -1.10 -8.30 -22.91
CA GLU A 513 0.38 -8.25 -22.75
C GLU A 513 0.91 -7.17 -21.79
N LEU A 514 0.03 -6.45 -21.09
CA LEU A 514 0.41 -5.42 -20.13
C LEU A 514 -0.21 -5.68 -18.75
N GLY A 515 -1.50 -6.00 -18.72
CA GLY A 515 -2.30 -6.08 -17.50
C GLY A 515 -3.36 -4.98 -17.40
N PRO A 516 -4.10 -4.94 -16.28
CA PRO A 516 -5.16 -3.96 -16.03
C PRO A 516 -4.58 -2.59 -15.65
N LEU A 517 -5.04 -1.53 -16.30
CA LEU A 517 -4.69 -0.17 -15.92
C LEU A 517 -5.34 0.22 -14.59
N VAL A 518 -4.68 1.10 -13.83
CA VAL A 518 -5.13 1.55 -12.51
C VAL A 518 -6.39 2.43 -12.59
N ALA A 519 -6.61 3.07 -13.75
CA ALA A 519 -7.76 3.93 -14.02
C ALA A 519 -8.08 3.96 -15.52
N ASN A 520 -9.31 4.33 -15.88
CA ASN A 520 -9.74 4.65 -17.23
C ASN A 520 -10.66 5.88 -17.18
N ASP A 521 -10.18 6.98 -17.78
CA ASP A 521 -10.83 8.28 -17.80
C ASP A 521 -11.68 8.52 -19.06
N ALA A 522 -11.88 7.51 -19.91
CA ALA A 522 -12.53 7.68 -21.21
C ALA A 522 -13.97 8.24 -21.14
N PHE A 523 -14.62 8.10 -19.99
CA PHE A 523 -15.97 8.60 -19.76
C PHE A 523 -16.01 9.92 -18.98
N ALA A 524 -14.87 10.38 -18.45
CA ALA A 524 -14.76 11.60 -17.66
C ALA A 524 -14.77 12.86 -18.54
N SER A 525 -14.76 14.03 -17.90
CA SER A 525 -14.74 15.31 -18.60
C SER A 525 -13.33 15.66 -19.12
N PRO A 526 -13.20 16.59 -20.09
CA PRO A 526 -11.89 17.04 -20.58
C PRO A 526 -10.96 17.59 -19.49
N GLN A 527 -11.50 18.18 -18.42
CA GLN A 527 -10.71 18.66 -17.28
C GLN A 527 -10.00 17.51 -16.55
N VAL A 528 -10.66 16.35 -16.43
CA VAL A 528 -10.06 15.15 -15.85
C VAL A 528 -8.96 14.60 -16.77
N TRP A 529 -9.18 14.63 -18.09
CA TRP A 529 -8.17 14.19 -19.07
C TRP A 529 -6.91 15.05 -19.04
N GLU A 530 -7.07 16.37 -18.88
CA GLU A 530 -5.96 17.30 -18.75
C GLU A 530 -5.20 17.07 -17.45
N ALA A 531 -5.90 16.95 -16.31
CA ALA A 531 -5.28 16.65 -15.03
C ALA A 531 -4.44 15.36 -15.08
N PHE A 532 -4.98 14.26 -15.65
CA PHE A 532 -4.23 13.01 -15.80
C PHE A 532 -3.05 13.10 -16.77
N ARG A 533 -3.05 14.05 -17.70
CA ARG A 533 -1.91 14.27 -18.60
C ARG A 533 -0.75 14.93 -17.85
N ASP A 534 -1.06 15.79 -16.89
CA ASP A 534 -0.08 16.56 -16.12
C ASP A 534 0.52 15.76 -14.95
N ASP A 535 -0.19 14.75 -14.43
CA ASP A 535 0.30 13.80 -13.42
C ASP A 535 -0.01 12.36 -13.83
N LEU A 536 1.02 11.66 -14.29
CA LEU A 536 0.90 10.31 -14.81
C LEU A 536 0.84 9.23 -13.73
N TYR A 537 1.17 9.53 -12.47
CA TYR A 537 1.47 8.52 -11.44
C TYR A 537 0.32 7.53 -11.17
N HIS A 538 -0.91 8.04 -11.13
CA HIS A 538 -2.15 7.25 -10.99
C HIS A 538 -3.08 7.39 -12.20
N SER A 539 -2.49 7.64 -13.37
CA SER A 539 -3.22 7.90 -14.61
C SER A 539 -3.62 6.62 -15.36
N PRO A 540 -4.48 6.71 -16.38
CA PRO A 540 -4.80 5.63 -17.31
C PRO A 540 -3.64 5.11 -18.18
N ARG A 541 -2.38 5.45 -17.86
CA ARG A 541 -1.17 4.87 -18.46
C ARG A 541 -0.44 3.89 -17.55
N VAL A 542 -0.87 3.75 -16.30
CA VAL A 542 -0.12 3.00 -15.29
C VAL A 542 -0.85 1.72 -14.92
N VAL A 543 -0.08 0.63 -14.80
CA VAL A 543 -0.50 -0.58 -14.11
C VAL A 543 0.18 -0.61 -12.75
N TRP A 544 -0.61 -0.83 -11.70
CA TRP A 544 -0.15 -0.85 -10.33
C TRP A 544 -0.06 -2.28 -9.81
N GLY A 545 1.15 -2.77 -9.50
CA GLY A 545 1.37 -4.16 -9.10
C GLY A 545 0.56 -4.59 -7.87
N ARG A 546 0.38 -3.69 -6.89
CA ARG A 546 -0.51 -3.94 -5.73
C ARG A 546 -1.94 -4.22 -6.19
N GLU A 547 -2.49 -3.45 -7.12
CA GLU A 547 -3.88 -3.60 -7.58
C GLU A 547 -4.07 -4.90 -8.37
N VAL A 548 -3.07 -5.28 -9.19
CA VAL A 548 -3.05 -6.58 -9.86
C VAL A 548 -3.06 -7.71 -8.83
N ASN A 549 -2.20 -7.64 -7.81
CA ASN A 549 -2.11 -8.67 -6.77
C ASN A 549 -3.39 -8.73 -5.93
N LEU A 550 -4.00 -7.59 -5.59
CA LEU A 550 -5.29 -7.52 -4.92
C LEU A 550 -6.39 -8.19 -5.72
N PHE A 551 -6.44 -7.91 -7.02
CA PHE A 551 -7.42 -8.51 -7.91
C PHE A 551 -7.24 -10.03 -7.98
N MET A 552 -6.00 -10.51 -8.18
CA MET A 552 -5.73 -11.95 -8.26
C MET A 552 -6.02 -12.67 -6.94
N LEU A 553 -5.63 -12.11 -5.78
CA LEU A 553 -5.94 -12.66 -4.47
C LEU A 553 -7.44 -12.63 -4.19
N GLY A 554 -8.13 -11.54 -4.52
CA GLY A 554 -9.57 -11.41 -4.35
C GLY A 554 -10.34 -12.42 -5.20
N VAL A 555 -10.03 -12.51 -6.50
CA VAL A 555 -10.65 -13.49 -7.40
C VAL A 555 -10.36 -14.92 -6.96
N ALA A 556 -9.11 -15.24 -6.60
CA ALA A 556 -8.73 -16.55 -6.05
C ALA A 556 -9.56 -16.91 -4.81
N LYS A 557 -9.72 -15.96 -3.89
CA LYS A 557 -10.54 -16.12 -2.68
C LYS A 557 -12.01 -16.34 -3.02
N GLN A 558 -12.59 -15.56 -3.93
CA GLN A 558 -13.98 -15.73 -4.36
C GLN A 558 -14.24 -17.10 -5.01
N ILE A 559 -13.26 -17.60 -5.78
CA ILE A 559 -13.28 -18.98 -6.29
C ILE A 559 -13.30 -19.96 -5.12
N SER A 560 -12.35 -19.89 -4.20
CA SER A 560 -12.27 -20.79 -3.04
C SER A 560 -13.54 -20.81 -2.19
N LEU A 561 -14.15 -19.64 -1.94
CA LEU A 561 -15.40 -19.53 -1.18
C LEU A 561 -16.59 -20.21 -1.85
N SER A 562 -16.53 -20.41 -3.18
CA SER A 562 -17.58 -21.09 -3.94
C SER A 562 -17.57 -22.62 -3.75
N PHE A 563 -16.51 -23.18 -3.15
CA PHE A 563 -16.38 -24.61 -2.90
C PHE A 563 -16.49 -24.95 -1.41
N ASP A 564 -17.01 -26.15 -1.12
CA ASP A 564 -17.01 -26.76 0.21
C ASP A 564 -15.67 -27.46 0.52
N GLU A 565 -15.55 -28.01 1.74
CA GLU A 565 -14.34 -28.69 2.20
C GLU A 565 -14.02 -29.97 1.39
N SER A 566 -15.01 -30.53 0.69
CA SER A 566 -14.83 -31.69 -0.20
C SER A 566 -14.42 -31.31 -1.62
N GLY A 567 -14.28 -30.01 -1.90
CA GLY A 567 -13.95 -29.48 -3.23
C GLY A 567 -15.12 -29.48 -4.21
N ARG A 568 -16.36 -29.59 -3.73
CA ARG A 568 -17.57 -29.47 -4.55
C ARG A 568 -18.12 -28.05 -4.48
N LEU A 569 -18.76 -27.59 -5.56
CA LEU A 569 -19.45 -26.30 -5.54
C LEU A 569 -20.52 -26.31 -4.44
N ARG A 570 -20.55 -25.27 -3.60
CA ARG A 570 -21.57 -25.10 -2.55
C ARG A 570 -22.97 -24.98 -3.13
N ASP A 571 -23.08 -24.47 -4.35
CA ASP A 571 -24.29 -24.38 -5.15
C ASP A 571 -23.93 -24.58 -6.63
N ALA A 572 -24.64 -25.47 -7.31
CA ALA A 572 -24.42 -25.77 -8.73
C ALA A 572 -24.60 -24.53 -9.63
N ALA A 573 -25.43 -23.55 -9.23
CA ALA A 573 -25.61 -22.29 -9.95
C ALA A 573 -24.35 -21.42 -9.99
N LEU A 574 -23.36 -21.67 -9.12
CA LEU A 574 -22.09 -20.94 -9.10
C LEU A 574 -21.11 -21.36 -10.21
N GLY A 575 -21.44 -22.39 -11.02
CA GLY A 575 -20.54 -22.88 -12.07
C GLY A 575 -20.12 -21.79 -13.07
N GLU A 576 -21.07 -20.98 -13.53
CA GLU A 576 -20.82 -19.86 -14.46
C GLU A 576 -20.00 -18.74 -13.79
N TYR A 577 -20.33 -18.41 -12.54
CA TYR A 577 -19.59 -17.44 -11.73
C TYR A 577 -18.12 -17.84 -11.60
N VAL A 578 -17.86 -19.07 -11.16
CA VAL A 578 -16.49 -19.59 -10.99
C VAL A 578 -15.73 -19.66 -12.32
N ARG A 579 -16.41 -20.02 -13.43
CA ARG A 579 -15.77 -20.04 -14.75
C ARG A 579 -15.29 -18.65 -15.17
N GLU A 580 -16.14 -17.63 -15.01
CA GLU A 580 -15.80 -16.25 -15.34
C GLU A 580 -14.63 -15.72 -14.49
N LEU A 581 -14.63 -16.03 -13.19
CA LEU A 581 -13.53 -15.71 -12.28
C LEU A 581 -12.22 -16.39 -12.67
N ARG A 582 -12.23 -17.67 -13.00
CA ARG A 582 -11.03 -18.40 -13.45
C ARG A 582 -10.47 -17.81 -14.74
N GLU A 583 -11.33 -17.44 -15.68
CA GLU A 583 -10.91 -16.79 -16.92
C GLU A 583 -10.27 -15.43 -16.65
N ALA A 584 -10.86 -14.61 -15.79
CA ALA A 584 -10.31 -13.32 -15.38
C ALA A 584 -8.93 -13.45 -14.73
N LEU A 585 -8.79 -14.42 -13.83
CA LEU A 585 -7.55 -14.73 -13.13
C LEU A 585 -6.45 -15.15 -14.10
N ARG A 586 -6.76 -16.09 -14.99
CA ARG A 586 -5.83 -16.57 -16.01
C ARG A 586 -5.39 -15.45 -16.95
N LYS A 587 -6.34 -14.68 -17.52
CA LYS A 587 -6.03 -13.56 -18.44
C LYS A 587 -5.14 -12.50 -17.78
N THR A 588 -5.41 -12.17 -16.52
CA THR A 588 -4.60 -11.20 -15.77
C THR A 588 -3.19 -11.71 -15.55
N SER A 589 -3.06 -12.95 -15.06
CA SER A 589 -1.75 -13.60 -14.86
C SER A 589 -0.94 -13.68 -16.16
N ASP A 590 -1.58 -14.10 -17.26
CA ASP A 590 -0.94 -14.22 -18.57
C ASP A 590 -0.47 -12.86 -19.11
N ALA A 591 -1.31 -11.83 -19.04
CA ALA A 591 -0.97 -10.49 -19.54
C ALA A 591 0.18 -9.84 -18.76
N VAL A 592 0.14 -9.93 -17.43
CA VAL A 592 1.17 -9.36 -16.57
C VAL A 592 2.48 -10.15 -16.68
N GLN A 593 2.42 -11.47 -16.87
CA GLN A 593 3.61 -12.25 -17.17
C GLN A 593 4.20 -11.91 -18.55
N ALA A 594 3.37 -11.73 -19.58
CA ALA A 594 3.81 -11.33 -20.92
C ALA A 594 4.45 -9.94 -20.94
N SER A 595 4.07 -9.05 -20.03
CA SER A 595 4.67 -7.72 -19.90
C SER A 595 6.16 -7.75 -19.52
N GLY A 596 6.62 -8.83 -18.88
CA GLY A 596 7.96 -8.92 -18.29
C GLY A 596 8.16 -8.07 -17.03
N LEU A 597 7.12 -7.36 -16.55
CA LEU A 597 7.20 -6.37 -15.48
C LEU A 597 6.44 -6.77 -14.21
N LYS A 598 5.96 -8.01 -14.13
CA LYS A 598 5.14 -8.52 -13.01
C LYS A 598 5.73 -8.35 -11.60
N HIS A 599 7.05 -8.20 -11.50
CA HIS A 599 7.77 -8.06 -10.24
C HIS A 599 8.10 -6.60 -9.89
N ASN A 600 7.62 -5.64 -10.67
CA ASN A 600 7.82 -4.23 -10.41
C ASN A 600 6.67 -3.67 -9.58
N GLU A 601 6.93 -2.63 -8.80
CA GLU A 601 5.89 -1.86 -8.07
C GLU A 601 4.80 -1.37 -9.02
N LEU A 602 5.22 -0.74 -10.11
CA LEU A 602 4.33 -0.24 -11.15
C LEU A 602 5.06 -0.18 -12.50
N TRP A 603 4.28 -0.19 -13.57
CA TRP A 603 4.77 -0.08 -14.95
C TRP A 603 3.79 0.68 -15.83
N SER A 604 4.23 1.00 -17.04
CA SER A 604 3.45 1.75 -18.01
C SER A 604 3.62 1.14 -19.41
N TYR A 605 3.16 1.86 -20.42
CA TYR A 605 3.31 1.48 -21.82
C TYR A 605 3.62 2.70 -22.69
N GLN A 606 4.24 2.43 -23.83
CA GLN A 606 4.33 3.35 -24.95
C GLN A 606 3.75 2.70 -26.21
N ILE A 607 3.28 3.51 -27.14
CA ILE A 607 2.81 3.04 -28.44
C ILE A 607 3.81 3.48 -29.50
N GLU A 608 4.46 2.51 -30.13
CA GLU A 608 5.44 2.73 -31.19
C GLU A 608 5.11 1.85 -32.40
N ASN A 609 5.08 2.43 -33.60
CA ASN A 609 4.81 1.72 -34.85
C ASN A 609 3.55 0.83 -34.79
N GLY A 610 2.47 1.36 -34.19
CA GLY A 610 1.19 0.65 -34.06
C GLY A 610 1.19 -0.50 -33.04
N ARG A 611 2.23 -0.63 -32.21
CA ARG A 611 2.34 -1.67 -31.18
C ARG A 611 2.46 -1.05 -29.79
N LEU A 612 1.81 -1.69 -28.81
CA LEU A 612 1.97 -1.36 -27.41
C LEU A 612 3.20 -2.08 -26.85
N LEU A 613 4.08 -1.32 -26.20
CA LEU A 613 5.30 -1.80 -25.57
C LEU A 613 5.24 -1.53 -24.07
N PRO A 614 5.23 -2.56 -23.22
CA PRO A 614 5.39 -2.40 -21.78
C PRO A 614 6.72 -1.74 -21.44
N ILE A 615 6.69 -0.75 -20.56
CA ILE A 615 7.89 -0.03 -20.09
C ILE A 615 7.91 0.06 -18.57
N ARG A 616 9.10 0.00 -17.99
CA ARG A 616 9.29 0.25 -16.56
C ARG A 616 8.93 1.70 -16.24
N TYR A 617 8.24 1.92 -15.14
CA TYR A 617 8.00 3.28 -14.66
C TYR A 617 9.25 3.83 -13.96
N GLY A 618 9.67 5.04 -14.32
CA GLY A 618 10.98 5.58 -13.91
C GLY A 618 11.20 5.69 -12.39
N ALA A 619 10.13 5.91 -11.62
CA ALA A 619 10.18 6.00 -10.16
C ALA A 619 10.02 4.67 -9.42
N SER A 620 9.83 3.55 -10.13
CA SER A 620 9.53 2.25 -9.51
C SER A 620 10.68 1.71 -8.66
N THR A 621 10.35 1.28 -7.45
CA THR A 621 11.29 0.66 -6.51
C THR A 621 11.49 -0.83 -6.83
N ASP A 622 12.71 -1.36 -6.64
CA ASP A 622 13.02 -2.78 -6.93
C ASP A 622 12.45 -3.73 -5.87
N ILE A 623 12.42 -3.31 -4.60
CA ILE A 623 11.91 -4.08 -3.46
C ILE A 623 10.99 -3.17 -2.65
N GLN A 624 9.71 -3.51 -2.58
CA GLN A 624 8.70 -2.76 -1.86
C GLN A 624 7.62 -3.69 -1.32
N LEU A 625 6.95 -3.29 -0.26
CA LEU A 625 5.86 -4.07 0.33
C LEU A 625 4.76 -4.41 -0.69
N TRP A 626 4.55 -3.58 -1.72
CA TRP A 626 3.59 -3.83 -2.79
C TRP A 626 3.98 -4.97 -3.73
N ASN A 627 5.18 -4.95 -4.31
CA ASN A 627 5.55 -5.97 -5.29
C ASN A 627 5.91 -7.32 -4.67
N ILE A 628 6.26 -7.38 -3.37
CA ILE A 628 6.47 -8.66 -2.68
C ILE A 628 5.17 -9.43 -2.41
N THR A 629 3.99 -8.79 -2.47
CA THR A 629 2.70 -9.49 -2.28
C THR A 629 2.40 -10.52 -3.36
N ASP A 630 3.12 -10.49 -4.48
CA ASP A 630 3.10 -11.53 -5.50
C ASP A 630 3.53 -12.91 -4.94
N LEU A 631 4.27 -12.96 -3.81
CA LEU A 631 4.52 -14.20 -3.08
C LEU A 631 3.22 -14.88 -2.62
N ALA A 632 2.29 -14.10 -2.05
CA ALA A 632 0.99 -14.61 -1.60
C ALA A 632 0.13 -15.04 -2.79
N VAL A 633 0.16 -14.29 -3.89
CA VAL A 633 -0.50 -14.67 -5.15
C VAL A 633 0.03 -16.04 -5.62
N GLN A 634 1.34 -16.17 -5.79
CA GLN A 634 1.96 -17.40 -6.27
C GLN A 634 1.64 -18.61 -5.38
N PHE A 635 1.56 -18.40 -4.06
CA PHE A 635 1.20 -19.43 -3.10
C PHE A 635 -0.28 -19.85 -3.24
N GLU A 636 -1.21 -18.90 -3.25
CA GLU A 636 -2.65 -19.18 -3.37
C GLU A 636 -3.02 -19.80 -4.72
N LEU A 637 -2.42 -19.33 -5.81
CA LEU A 637 -2.62 -19.94 -7.14
C LEU A 637 -2.09 -21.37 -7.22
N ALA A 638 -1.04 -21.70 -6.47
CA ALA A 638 -0.56 -23.08 -6.39
C ALA A 638 -1.52 -23.99 -5.63
N ARG A 639 -2.25 -23.47 -4.63
CA ARG A 639 -3.24 -24.21 -3.83
C ARG A 639 -4.55 -24.45 -4.57
N LEU A 640 -4.97 -23.50 -5.40
CA LEU A 640 -6.19 -23.64 -6.21
C LEU A 640 -6.13 -24.76 -7.27
N GLY A 641 -4.93 -25.29 -7.54
CA GLY A 641 -4.65 -26.10 -8.74
C GLY A 641 -4.71 -25.18 -9.97
N ARG A 642 -3.60 -25.10 -10.73
CA ARG A 642 -3.32 -24.07 -11.75
C ARG A 642 -4.58 -23.49 -12.43
N PRO A 643 -4.68 -22.14 -12.55
CA PRO A 643 -5.88 -21.40 -12.92
C PRO A 643 -6.64 -21.96 -14.13
#